data_AF-A0A9Q0DZG5-F1
#
_entry.id   AF-A0A9Q0DZG5-F1
#
_cell.length_a   1.000
_cell.length_b   1.000
_cell.length_c   1.000
_cell.angle_alpha   90.00
_cell.angle_beta   90.00
_cell.angle_gamma   90.00
#
_symmetry.space_group_name_H-M   'P 1'
#
loop_
_entity.id
_entity.type
_entity.pdbx_description
1 polymer ?
#
loop_
_entity_poly.entity_id
_entity_poly.type
_entity_poly.pdbx_seq_one_letter_code
_entity_poly.pdbx_strand_id
1 'polypeptide(L)'
;MADSGLIDDDWQYTSFFPTKRMSTYLLAFAVSQFPYTSDVSSRTYARKEAIEAGQVDYSTKVTGKLLKFFEEYFDINYPLQKLDQFVVTDHRAAAMENWGLIVYEESGMLFDEGASELHKEWIVDVVAHELAHQWFGNLVTMSWWNDVWLNEGFSTYMSNLGMEHAEPTWNIREMKEMSQRLSVFEIDSLNSSHPLSPPADDIQTSFQIGNMFSSISYYKGGVVLRMLADLLTEPVFHAGIKALDEAGGNINVAEVMNTWTQQTGYPVITINTTNGEIYQKQFTLNQSTVSSRVWHIPIRVMSETSKPTFVLLDTDSPVKKDAFISKEGEWVLANINASGYFRVNYNPENWRSLMNQLEKSPAAIPVMNRAQLIDDVFNLVRAKLVNVTLALNITRFLRNDTAYMPWDAAITNLNYFVAMLDRSIVNGPMQAYMRKLVTPLYIHFQNYTDNCSIPQDFSEQPNQLHAIQLACSNELPECQTMAINLFRHWIMNGTNRIHPNLRFVIYCQGVAAGGDSEWEFVWRMYQNSSIIPPEKDNLGHALTCTNRIWQLNRLLDYCLDLDMIPNMDVLEIIGHVAANPVGQALAWNFVRAHWTFFIENYRPSLTHVLLTVTKRFSTDFELQELKQFQVAHNASENMVMNQAIERTRANIEWVKENKQPVLEWFWTESNFGG
;
A
#
# COMPACT_ATOMS: atom_id res chain seq x y z
N MET A 1 20.82 -12.27 31.41
CA MET A 1 20.82 -11.27 32.52
C MET A 1 22.16 -11.37 33.21
N ALA A 2 22.68 -10.27 33.76
CA ALA A 2 24.00 -10.25 34.39
C ALA A 2 23.91 -10.48 35.91
N ASP A 3 22.92 -9.87 36.59
CA ASP A 3 22.63 -10.07 38.01
C ASP A 3 21.18 -9.67 38.32
N SER A 4 20.58 -10.22 39.37
CA SER A 4 19.25 -9.83 39.87
C SER A 4 19.09 -10.14 41.35
N GLY A 5 18.45 -9.25 42.12
CA GLY A 5 18.21 -9.45 43.55
C GLY A 5 17.09 -8.60 44.11
N LEU A 6 16.66 -8.90 45.34
CA LEU A 6 15.69 -8.08 46.08
C LEU A 6 16.39 -6.83 46.64
N ILE A 7 15.77 -5.66 46.45
CA ILE A 7 16.12 -4.44 47.18
C ILE A 7 15.37 -4.45 48.53
N ASP A 8 14.08 -4.79 48.48
CA ASP A 8 13.18 -4.99 49.63
C ASP A 8 12.04 -5.95 49.24
N ASP A 9 10.97 -6.00 50.04
CA ASP A 9 9.81 -6.89 49.83
C ASP A 9 9.00 -6.55 48.56
N ASP A 10 9.10 -5.32 48.05
CA ASP A 10 8.31 -4.82 46.92
C ASP A 10 9.17 -4.61 45.65
N TRP A 11 10.48 -4.36 45.79
CA TRP A 11 11.38 -4.01 44.69
C TRP A 11 12.48 -5.04 44.44
N GLN A 12 12.68 -5.35 43.17
CA GLN A 12 13.82 -6.14 42.69
C GLN A 12 14.67 -5.29 41.76
N TYR A 13 15.99 -5.45 41.82
CA TYR A 13 16.88 -4.92 40.80
C TYR A 13 17.23 -6.02 39.80
N THR A 14 17.34 -5.65 38.52
CA THR A 14 17.86 -6.51 37.46
C THR A 14 18.93 -5.73 36.71
N SER A 15 20.14 -6.28 36.65
CA SER A 15 21.26 -5.74 35.89
C SER A 15 21.43 -6.48 34.57
N PHE A 16 21.55 -5.73 33.49
CA PHE A 16 21.79 -6.25 32.14
C PHE A 16 23.27 -6.17 31.77
N PHE A 17 23.69 -7.00 30.81
CA PHE A 17 25.04 -6.89 30.25
C PHE A 17 25.19 -5.55 29.52
N PRO A 18 26.39 -4.93 29.53
CA PRO A 18 26.67 -3.77 28.70
C PRO A 18 26.34 -4.05 27.23
N THR A 19 25.66 -3.12 26.59
CA THR A 19 25.34 -3.24 25.16
C THR A 19 26.61 -3.16 24.30
N LYS A 20 26.52 -3.67 23.07
CA LYS A 20 27.48 -3.25 22.05
C LYS A 20 27.30 -1.75 21.77
N ARG A 21 28.30 -1.13 21.12
CA ARG A 21 28.15 0.26 20.66
C ARG A 21 26.91 0.35 19.76
N MET A 22 25.95 1.17 20.14
CA MET A 22 24.66 1.34 19.46
C MET A 22 24.16 2.77 19.64
N SER A 23 23.22 3.17 18.79
CA SER A 23 22.56 4.48 18.85
C SER A 23 21.52 4.52 19.98
N THR A 24 21.30 5.70 20.57
CA THR A 24 20.39 5.86 21.72
C THR A 24 18.93 5.53 21.41
N TYR A 25 18.48 5.72 20.17
CA TYR A 25 17.10 5.46 19.76
C TYR A 25 16.71 3.97 19.81
N LEU A 26 17.70 3.08 19.85
CA LEU A 26 17.52 1.63 19.90
C LEU A 26 17.46 1.07 21.32
N LEU A 27 17.71 1.90 22.35
CA LEU A 27 17.67 1.43 23.73
C LEU A 27 16.23 1.09 24.13
N ALA A 28 16.00 -0.11 24.64
CA ALA A 28 14.71 -0.54 25.17
C ALA A 28 14.87 -1.34 26.47
N PHE A 29 13.87 -1.22 27.33
CA PHE A 29 13.66 -2.08 28.49
C PHE A 29 12.16 -2.19 28.75
N ALA A 30 11.73 -3.33 29.28
CA ALA A 30 10.33 -3.58 29.62
C ALA A 30 10.23 -4.14 31.04
N VAL A 31 9.18 -3.75 31.76
CA VAL A 31 8.81 -4.30 33.06
C VAL A 31 7.36 -4.79 32.92
N SER A 32 7.17 -6.10 32.96
CA SER A 32 5.85 -6.71 32.83
C SER A 32 5.78 -8.05 33.54
N GLN A 33 4.56 -8.57 33.65
CA GLN A 33 4.28 -9.94 34.10
C GLN A 33 4.06 -10.89 32.91
N PHE A 34 4.49 -10.50 31.70
CA PHE A 34 4.24 -11.28 30.50
C PHE A 34 4.98 -12.61 30.55
N PRO A 35 4.29 -13.75 30.35
CA PRO A 35 4.98 -14.99 30.03
C PRO A 35 5.60 -14.90 28.63
N TYR A 36 6.40 -15.90 28.28
CA TYR A 36 6.99 -16.01 26.95
C TYR A 36 6.89 -17.42 26.39
N THR A 37 6.82 -17.50 25.07
CA THR A 37 7.15 -18.71 24.29
C THR A 37 8.56 -18.55 23.71
N SER A 38 9.19 -19.65 23.31
CA SER A 38 10.57 -19.62 22.81
C SER A 38 10.78 -20.63 21.69
N ASP A 39 11.57 -20.22 20.69
CA ASP A 39 12.20 -21.11 19.71
C ASP A 39 13.73 -21.09 19.88
N VAL A 40 14.47 -21.87 19.08
CA VAL A 40 15.94 -22.01 19.16
C VAL A 40 16.67 -20.67 19.20
N SER A 41 16.14 -19.65 18.50
CA SER A 41 16.83 -18.39 18.28
C SER A 41 16.20 -17.17 18.97
N SER A 42 14.99 -17.27 19.53
CA SER A 42 14.25 -16.10 20.04
C SER A 42 13.23 -16.44 21.13
N ARG A 43 12.91 -15.44 21.96
CA ARG A 43 11.82 -15.51 22.95
C ARG A 43 10.79 -14.43 22.65
N THR A 44 9.52 -14.78 22.70
CA THR A 44 8.41 -13.85 22.42
C THR A 44 7.55 -13.71 23.66
N TYR A 45 7.55 -12.50 24.23
CA TYR A 45 6.78 -12.12 25.40
C TYR A 45 5.48 -11.46 24.94
N ALA A 46 4.36 -11.88 25.51
CA ALA A 46 3.06 -11.29 25.23
C ALA A 46 2.14 -11.44 26.45
N ARG A 47 0.94 -10.86 26.38
CA ARG A 47 -0.08 -11.07 27.42
C ARG A 47 -0.35 -12.56 27.61
N LYS A 48 -0.67 -12.93 28.86
CA LYS A 48 -0.85 -14.33 29.26
C LYS A 48 -1.88 -15.05 28.40
N GLU A 49 -2.99 -14.37 28.09
CA GLU A 49 -4.07 -14.92 27.28
C GLU A 49 -3.61 -15.27 25.86
N ALA A 50 -2.77 -14.42 25.26
CA ALA A 50 -2.24 -14.62 23.91
C ALA A 50 -1.25 -15.79 23.86
N ILE A 51 -0.40 -15.93 24.90
CA ILE A 51 0.54 -17.05 25.03
C ILE A 51 -0.21 -18.37 25.26
N GLU A 52 -1.20 -18.39 26.16
CA GLU A 52 -1.99 -19.58 26.45
C GLU A 52 -2.87 -20.01 25.26
N ALA A 53 -3.27 -19.06 24.41
CA ALA A 53 -3.98 -19.31 23.16
C ALA A 53 -3.06 -19.72 21.99
N GLY A 54 -1.74 -19.69 22.15
CA GLY A 54 -0.78 -20.02 21.08
C GLY A 54 -0.65 -18.96 19.98
N GLN A 55 -1.15 -17.73 20.21
CA GLN A 55 -1.28 -16.70 19.17
C GLN A 55 0.07 -16.17 18.66
N VAL A 56 1.16 -16.38 19.40
CA VAL A 56 2.51 -15.96 18.99
C VAL A 56 3.39 -17.11 18.50
N ASP A 57 2.86 -18.33 18.42
CA ASP A 57 3.67 -19.51 18.09
C ASP A 57 4.16 -19.45 16.64
N TYR A 58 3.29 -19.03 15.73
CA TYR A 58 3.65 -18.85 14.32
C TYR A 58 4.72 -17.77 14.13
N SER A 59 4.53 -16.58 14.69
CA SER A 59 5.47 -15.46 14.58
C SER A 59 6.82 -15.80 15.23
N THR A 60 6.81 -16.51 16.36
CA THR A 60 8.05 -16.99 17.00
C THR A 60 8.82 -17.97 16.12
N LYS A 61 8.12 -18.92 15.48
CA LYS A 61 8.76 -19.89 14.57
C LYS A 61 9.32 -19.26 13.31
N VAL A 62 8.59 -18.31 12.69
CA VAL A 62 9.08 -17.64 11.47
C VAL A 62 10.28 -16.76 11.78
N THR A 63 10.36 -16.18 12.98
CA THR A 63 11.53 -15.42 13.46
C THR A 63 12.81 -16.24 13.37
N GLY A 64 12.80 -17.49 13.87
CA GLY A 64 13.98 -18.36 13.81
C GLY A 64 14.44 -18.67 12.38
N LYS A 65 13.47 -18.89 11.46
CA LYS A 65 13.75 -19.12 10.04
C LYS A 65 14.34 -17.88 9.36
N LEU A 66 13.75 -16.71 9.58
CA LEU A 66 14.17 -15.44 9.00
C LEU A 66 15.52 -14.98 9.54
N LEU A 67 15.78 -15.13 10.86
CA LEU A 67 17.06 -14.76 11.44
C LEU A 67 18.20 -15.55 10.79
N LYS A 68 18.02 -16.88 10.66
CA LYS A 68 18.98 -17.75 9.97
C LYS A 68 19.18 -17.35 8.51
N PHE A 69 18.10 -17.03 7.80
CA PHE A 69 18.19 -16.53 6.43
C PHE A 69 19.03 -15.27 6.34
N PHE A 70 18.81 -14.28 7.21
CA PHE A 70 19.59 -13.04 7.19
C PHE A 70 21.05 -13.26 7.58
N GLU A 71 21.36 -14.16 8.52
CA GLU A 71 22.74 -14.54 8.82
C GLU A 71 23.46 -15.12 7.59
N GLU A 72 22.80 -16.03 6.86
CA GLU A 72 23.34 -16.65 5.65
C GLU A 72 23.43 -15.66 4.48
N TYR A 73 22.40 -14.83 4.31
CA TYR A 73 22.34 -13.82 3.25
C TYR A 73 23.40 -12.75 3.49
N PHE A 74 23.56 -12.22 4.70
CA PHE A 74 24.58 -11.20 4.95
C PHE A 74 25.97 -11.77 5.18
N ASP A 75 26.12 -13.08 5.41
CA ASP A 75 27.37 -13.73 5.83
C ASP A 75 27.95 -13.06 7.10
N ILE A 76 27.04 -12.63 7.97
CA ILE A 76 27.33 -11.96 9.24
C ILE A 76 26.33 -12.51 10.26
N ASN A 77 26.84 -13.26 11.25
CA ASN A 77 26.00 -13.79 12.34
C ASN A 77 25.36 -12.66 13.15
N TYR A 78 24.19 -12.96 13.74
CA TYR A 78 23.53 -12.05 14.66
C TYR A 78 24.44 -11.75 15.86
N PRO A 79 24.74 -10.48 16.17
CA PRO A 79 25.86 -10.15 17.04
C PRO A 79 25.59 -10.26 18.54
N LEU A 80 24.33 -10.45 18.96
CA LEU A 80 23.93 -10.51 20.37
C LEU A 80 23.64 -11.96 20.81
N GLN A 81 23.70 -12.21 22.12
CA GLN A 81 23.49 -13.55 22.70
C GLN A 81 22.02 -13.99 22.70
N LYS A 82 21.09 -13.06 22.53
CA LYS A 82 19.64 -13.29 22.55
C LYS A 82 18.93 -12.29 21.66
N LEU A 83 17.79 -12.71 21.13
CA LEU A 83 16.80 -11.85 20.50
C LEU A 83 15.47 -12.06 21.23
N ASP A 84 14.95 -11.01 21.86
CA ASP A 84 13.62 -11.02 22.44
C ASP A 84 12.66 -10.21 21.56
N GLN A 85 11.40 -10.64 21.56
CA GLN A 85 10.28 -9.98 20.91
C GLN A 85 9.23 -9.66 21.97
N PHE A 86 8.72 -8.44 22.00
CA PHE A 86 7.84 -7.96 23.06
C PHE A 86 6.57 -7.38 22.46
N VAL A 87 5.46 -8.10 22.62
CA VAL A 87 4.17 -7.77 21.99
C VAL A 87 3.31 -6.95 22.95
N VAL A 88 2.88 -5.76 22.54
CA VAL A 88 2.09 -4.82 23.34
C VAL A 88 0.77 -4.48 22.67
N THR A 89 -0.24 -4.14 23.47
CA THR A 89 -1.61 -3.82 23.01
C THR A 89 -1.78 -2.44 22.39
N ASP A 90 -0.87 -1.52 22.69
CA ASP A 90 -0.93 -0.14 22.20
C ASP A 90 0.48 0.32 21.83
N HIS A 91 0.70 0.50 20.54
CA HIS A 91 1.92 1.05 19.98
C HIS A 91 1.57 1.84 18.72
N ARG A 92 2.22 2.99 18.51
CA ARG A 92 1.89 3.88 17.38
C ARG A 92 2.30 3.32 16.01
N ALA A 93 3.28 2.43 16.00
CA ALA A 93 3.77 1.75 14.80
C ALA A 93 3.52 0.25 14.93
N ALA A 94 3.54 -0.48 13.82
CA ALA A 94 3.41 -1.94 13.85
C ALA A 94 4.52 -2.60 14.68
N ALA A 95 5.73 -2.04 14.64
CA ALA A 95 6.88 -2.50 15.41
C ALA A 95 7.97 -1.42 15.59
N MET A 96 9.02 -1.76 16.33
CA MET A 96 10.25 -0.96 16.53
C MET A 96 11.45 -1.89 16.75
N GLU A 97 12.55 -1.64 16.05
CA GLU A 97 13.64 -2.61 15.83
C GLU A 97 14.64 -2.75 16.99
N ASN A 98 14.29 -2.33 18.21
CA ASN A 98 15.23 -2.13 19.32
C ASN A 98 16.18 -3.34 19.50
N TRP A 99 17.49 -3.07 19.56
CA TRP A 99 18.50 -4.12 19.35
C TRP A 99 18.51 -5.16 20.48
N GLY A 100 17.97 -6.35 20.18
CA GLY A 100 17.84 -7.47 21.12
C GLY A 100 16.55 -7.49 21.95
N LEU A 101 15.62 -6.56 21.73
CA LEU A 101 14.27 -6.53 22.29
C LEU A 101 13.32 -5.82 21.33
N ILE A 102 12.97 -6.45 20.21
CA ILE A 102 12.07 -5.85 19.20
C ILE A 102 10.67 -5.70 19.83
N VAL A 103 10.06 -4.52 19.70
CA VAL A 103 8.71 -4.25 20.23
C VAL A 103 7.73 -4.32 19.08
N TYR A 104 6.61 -5.04 19.26
CA TYR A 104 5.56 -5.18 18.26
C TYR A 104 4.21 -4.79 18.84
N GLU A 105 3.36 -4.21 18.02
CA GLU A 105 1.92 -4.14 18.27
C GLU A 105 1.28 -5.52 18.01
N GLU A 106 0.13 -5.83 18.62
CA GLU A 106 -0.52 -7.14 18.51
C GLU A 106 -0.84 -7.55 17.07
N SER A 107 -1.23 -6.63 16.20
CA SER A 107 -1.45 -6.92 14.77
C SER A 107 -0.19 -7.40 14.05
N GLY A 108 1.00 -7.02 14.52
CA GLY A 108 2.26 -7.44 13.91
C GLY A 108 2.70 -8.86 14.32
N MET A 109 2.07 -9.47 15.33
CA MET A 109 2.59 -10.71 15.94
C MET A 109 1.54 -11.78 16.28
N LEU A 110 0.28 -11.40 16.56
CA LEU A 110 -0.76 -12.34 16.98
C LEU A 110 -1.45 -12.96 15.76
N PHE A 111 -1.48 -14.29 15.74
CA PHE A 111 -2.11 -15.12 14.71
C PHE A 111 -2.92 -16.26 15.34
N ASP A 112 -4.23 -16.26 15.16
CA ASP A 112 -5.08 -17.41 15.49
C ASP A 112 -5.03 -18.46 14.37
N GLU A 113 -5.04 -19.75 14.73
CA GLU A 113 -5.19 -20.81 13.75
C GLU A 113 -6.53 -20.65 13.00
N GLY A 114 -6.47 -20.63 11.67
CA GLY A 114 -7.63 -20.38 10.82
C GLY A 114 -8.01 -18.91 10.66
N ALA A 115 -7.18 -17.96 11.12
CA ALA A 115 -7.28 -16.54 10.79
C ALA A 115 -6.98 -16.25 9.32
N SER A 116 -7.02 -14.97 8.93
CA SER A 116 -6.76 -14.54 7.56
C SER A 116 -5.32 -14.88 7.14
N GLU A 117 -5.17 -15.56 6.00
CA GLU A 117 -3.83 -15.79 5.41
C GLU A 117 -3.19 -14.47 4.95
N LEU A 118 -4.00 -13.44 4.63
CA LEU A 118 -3.47 -12.09 4.36
C LEU A 118 -2.90 -11.44 5.64
N HIS A 119 -3.50 -11.69 6.80
CA HIS A 119 -2.93 -11.24 8.08
C HIS A 119 -1.65 -11.97 8.43
N LYS A 120 -1.60 -13.26 8.09
CA LYS A 120 -0.37 -14.06 8.22
C LYS A 120 0.75 -13.50 7.36
N GLU A 121 0.45 -13.04 6.15
CA GLU A 121 1.42 -12.36 5.28
C GLU A 121 1.94 -11.06 5.90
N TRP A 122 1.06 -10.23 6.43
CA TRP A 122 1.42 -9.03 7.18
C TRP A 122 2.40 -9.31 8.33
N ILE A 123 2.15 -10.34 9.14
CA ILE A 123 3.04 -10.74 10.23
C ILE A 123 4.43 -11.12 9.71
N VAL A 124 4.51 -11.89 8.63
CA VAL A 124 5.81 -12.29 8.05
C VAL A 124 6.58 -11.07 7.52
N ASP A 125 5.89 -10.12 6.87
CA ASP A 125 6.51 -8.88 6.37
C ASP A 125 7.09 -8.05 7.52
N VAL A 126 6.29 -7.79 8.56
CA VAL A 126 6.71 -7.02 9.74
C VAL A 126 7.88 -7.69 10.45
N VAL A 127 7.80 -9.00 10.74
CA VAL A 127 8.91 -9.73 11.39
C VAL A 127 10.17 -9.72 10.50
N ALA A 128 10.05 -9.87 9.18
CA ALA A 128 11.19 -9.82 8.27
C ALA A 128 11.82 -8.42 8.22
N HIS A 129 11.01 -7.36 8.22
CA HIS A 129 11.46 -5.96 8.24
C HIS A 129 12.26 -5.65 9.51
N GLU A 130 11.72 -5.97 10.69
CA GLU A 130 12.39 -5.73 11.98
C GLU A 130 13.65 -6.57 12.18
N LEU A 131 13.68 -7.78 11.62
CA LEU A 131 14.88 -8.62 11.62
C LEU A 131 15.96 -8.09 10.69
N ALA A 132 15.61 -7.56 9.51
CA ALA A 132 16.57 -6.93 8.62
C ALA A 132 17.26 -5.73 9.28
N HIS A 133 16.52 -4.96 10.10
CA HIS A 133 17.07 -3.85 10.86
C HIS A 133 18.18 -4.23 11.85
N GLN A 134 18.23 -5.49 12.28
CA GLN A 134 19.30 -5.97 13.17
C GLN A 134 20.69 -5.85 12.51
N TRP A 135 20.74 -5.75 11.18
CA TRP A 135 21.92 -5.36 10.40
C TRP A 135 21.82 -3.91 9.91
N PHE A 136 20.73 -3.53 9.22
CA PHE A 136 20.53 -2.20 8.62
C PHE A 136 19.73 -1.26 9.54
N GLY A 137 20.46 -0.52 10.36
CA GLY A 137 19.91 0.38 11.37
C GLY A 137 20.57 0.14 12.72
N ASN A 138 20.74 -1.13 13.10
CA ASN A 138 21.33 -1.50 14.39
C ASN A 138 22.86 -1.67 14.30
N LEU A 139 23.32 -2.61 13.47
CA LEU A 139 24.76 -2.86 13.30
C LEU A 139 25.42 -1.75 12.48
N VAL A 140 24.77 -1.33 11.40
CA VAL A 140 25.15 -0.19 10.56
C VAL A 140 24.03 0.84 10.64
N THR A 141 24.23 1.92 11.40
CA THR A 141 23.26 3.01 11.53
C THR A 141 23.65 4.17 10.61
N MET A 142 22.66 4.78 9.95
CA MET A 142 22.86 6.06 9.25
C MET A 142 23.45 7.14 10.18
N SER A 143 24.25 8.05 9.63
CA SER A 143 24.90 9.08 10.45
C SER A 143 23.93 10.15 10.97
N TRP A 144 22.88 10.43 10.20
CA TRP A 144 21.82 11.38 10.54
C TRP A 144 20.51 11.02 9.84
N TRP A 145 19.39 11.55 10.34
CA TRP A 145 18.03 11.20 9.93
C TRP A 145 17.67 11.58 8.49
N ASN A 146 18.43 12.45 7.83
CA ASN A 146 18.23 12.73 6.40
C ASN A 146 18.49 11.48 5.54
N ASP A 147 19.25 10.50 6.04
CA ASP A 147 19.53 9.24 5.34
C ASP A 147 18.78 8.06 5.96
N VAL A 148 17.64 8.28 6.61
CA VAL A 148 16.85 7.21 7.25
C VAL A 148 16.40 6.11 6.27
N TRP A 149 16.30 6.43 4.97
CA TRP A 149 16.01 5.45 3.93
C TRP A 149 17.07 4.33 3.83
N LEU A 150 18.30 4.57 4.30
CA LEU A 150 19.33 3.52 4.39
C LEU A 150 18.98 2.44 5.41
N ASN A 151 18.13 2.75 6.39
CA ASN A 151 17.54 1.76 7.28
C ASN A 151 16.25 1.24 6.65
N GLU A 152 15.25 2.11 6.50
CA GLU A 152 13.86 1.71 6.20
C GLU A 152 13.68 1.16 4.78
N GLY A 153 14.36 1.75 3.80
CA GLY A 153 14.33 1.31 2.41
C GLY A 153 15.04 -0.02 2.22
N PHE A 154 16.18 -0.22 2.92
CA PHE A 154 16.87 -1.51 2.94
C PHE A 154 16.02 -2.58 3.61
N SER A 155 15.46 -2.32 4.79
CA SER A 155 14.59 -3.28 5.48
C SER A 155 13.34 -3.61 4.66
N THR A 156 12.74 -2.64 3.96
CA THR A 156 11.62 -2.87 3.03
C THR A 156 12.02 -3.78 1.85
N TYR A 157 13.20 -3.56 1.27
CA TYR A 157 13.71 -4.44 0.20
C TYR A 157 14.02 -5.85 0.71
N MET A 158 14.64 -5.95 1.88
CA MET A 158 15.02 -7.22 2.50
C MET A 158 13.81 -8.00 3.04
N SER A 159 12.73 -7.33 3.47
CA SER A 159 11.51 -7.99 3.91
C SER A 159 10.88 -8.78 2.76
N ASN A 160 10.83 -8.22 1.55
CA ASN A 160 10.35 -8.92 0.34
C ASN A 160 11.13 -10.23 0.08
N LEU A 161 12.46 -10.21 0.25
CA LEU A 161 13.32 -11.40 0.12
C LEU A 161 13.12 -12.39 1.28
N GLY A 162 13.01 -11.87 2.50
CA GLY A 162 12.76 -12.66 3.71
C GLY A 162 11.43 -13.39 3.64
N MET A 163 10.37 -12.73 3.18
CA MET A 163 9.05 -13.32 2.96
C MET A 163 9.10 -14.46 1.95
N GLU A 164 9.76 -14.26 0.80
CA GLU A 164 9.95 -15.32 -0.21
C GLU A 164 10.70 -16.53 0.37
N HIS A 165 11.70 -16.31 1.22
CA HIS A 165 12.39 -17.40 1.91
C HIS A 165 11.51 -18.08 2.95
N ALA A 166 10.78 -17.30 3.75
CA ALA A 166 9.92 -17.77 4.83
C ALA A 166 8.73 -18.58 4.32
N GLU A 167 8.13 -18.16 3.22
CA GLU A 167 6.94 -18.78 2.63
C GLU A 167 7.08 -18.90 1.09
N PRO A 168 7.94 -19.81 0.60
CA PRO A 168 8.30 -19.88 -0.83
C PRO A 168 7.14 -20.28 -1.74
N THR A 169 6.06 -20.82 -1.18
CA THR A 169 4.85 -21.17 -1.94
C THR A 169 3.96 -19.97 -2.24
N TRP A 170 4.22 -18.79 -1.64
CA TRP A 170 3.37 -17.62 -1.84
C TRP A 170 3.66 -16.85 -3.11
N ASN A 171 4.86 -16.99 -3.70
CA ASN A 171 5.32 -16.20 -4.85
C ASN A 171 5.10 -14.68 -4.65
N ILE A 172 5.29 -14.21 -3.41
CA ILE A 172 4.81 -12.90 -2.94
C ILE A 172 5.71 -11.72 -3.31
N ARG A 173 6.99 -11.99 -3.60
CA ARG A 173 8.00 -10.96 -3.82
C ARG A 173 7.60 -9.97 -4.91
N GLU A 174 7.25 -10.45 -6.10
CA GLU A 174 6.86 -9.58 -7.22
C GLU A 174 5.59 -8.78 -6.91
N MET A 175 4.64 -9.36 -6.18
CA MET A 175 3.41 -8.68 -5.76
C MET A 175 3.72 -7.50 -4.82
N LYS A 176 4.58 -7.71 -3.82
CA LYS A 176 4.99 -6.65 -2.87
C LYS A 176 5.79 -5.56 -3.56
N GLU A 177 6.77 -5.94 -4.39
CA GLU A 177 7.56 -5.01 -5.18
C GLU A 177 6.66 -4.15 -6.10
N MET A 178 5.61 -4.73 -6.69
CA MET A 178 4.65 -3.99 -7.51
C MET A 178 3.78 -3.06 -6.65
N SER A 179 3.21 -3.55 -5.55
CA SER A 179 2.34 -2.77 -4.66
C SER A 179 3.06 -1.56 -4.05
N GLN A 180 4.29 -1.76 -3.56
CA GLN A 180 5.15 -0.69 -3.03
C GLN A 180 5.42 0.38 -4.08
N ARG A 181 5.74 -0.05 -5.31
CA ARG A 181 5.97 0.85 -6.47
C ARG A 181 4.73 1.69 -6.79
N LEU A 182 3.57 1.06 -6.91
CA LEU A 182 2.31 1.74 -7.24
C LEU A 182 1.97 2.81 -6.19
N SER A 183 2.10 2.45 -4.91
CA SER A 183 1.80 3.34 -3.79
C SER A 183 2.72 4.56 -3.76
N VAL A 184 4.03 4.38 -3.92
CA VAL A 184 4.96 5.51 -3.80
C VAL A 184 4.94 6.43 -5.02
N PHE A 185 4.57 5.94 -6.20
CA PHE A 185 4.41 6.79 -7.37
C PHE A 185 3.32 7.86 -7.23
N GLU A 186 2.26 7.57 -6.48
CA GLU A 186 1.21 8.56 -6.20
C GLU A 186 1.80 9.74 -5.41
N ILE A 187 2.53 9.43 -4.32
CA ILE A 187 3.10 10.43 -3.41
C ILE A 187 4.25 11.20 -4.07
N ASP A 188 5.16 10.51 -4.77
CA ASP A 188 6.36 11.13 -5.35
C ASP A 188 6.06 11.92 -6.64
N SER A 189 4.82 11.87 -7.14
CA SER A 189 4.34 12.72 -8.24
C SER A 189 3.86 14.10 -7.80
N LEU A 190 3.83 14.36 -6.49
CA LEU A 190 3.37 15.61 -5.87
C LEU A 190 4.54 16.56 -5.60
N ASN A 191 4.27 17.87 -5.69
CA ASN A 191 5.27 18.90 -5.38
C ASN A 191 5.69 18.92 -3.90
N SER A 192 4.89 18.32 -3.01
CA SER A 192 5.20 18.19 -1.58
C SER A 192 6.03 16.96 -1.23
N SER A 193 6.48 16.18 -2.22
CA SER A 193 7.43 15.07 -2.01
C SER A 193 8.82 15.59 -1.60
N HIS A 194 9.71 14.70 -1.19
CA HIS A 194 11.10 14.99 -0.82
C HIS A 194 12.07 13.99 -1.47
N PRO A 195 13.37 14.33 -1.61
CA PRO A 195 14.39 13.35 -2.04
C PRO A 195 14.57 12.25 -0.97
N LEU A 196 15.18 11.12 -1.32
CA LEU A 196 15.53 10.08 -0.34
C LEU A 196 16.55 10.60 0.68
N SER A 197 17.53 11.36 0.19
CA SER A 197 18.58 11.99 0.99
C SER A 197 18.55 13.52 0.80
N PRO A 198 17.66 14.25 1.49
CA PRO A 198 17.74 15.71 1.53
C PRO A 198 19.03 16.18 2.24
N PRO A 199 19.44 17.44 2.06
CA PRO A 199 20.51 18.03 2.85
C PRO A 199 20.26 17.86 4.36
N ALA A 200 21.28 17.45 5.10
CA ALA A 200 21.17 17.25 6.55
C ALA A 200 20.69 18.51 7.28
N ASP A 201 21.11 19.69 6.83
CA ASP A 201 20.72 20.99 7.40
C ASP A 201 19.22 21.29 7.28
N ASP A 202 18.51 20.61 6.38
CA ASP A 202 17.05 20.74 6.23
C ASP A 202 16.28 19.90 7.27
N ILE A 203 16.95 18.94 7.92
CA ILE A 203 16.36 17.98 8.87
C ILE A 203 16.99 18.19 10.25
N GLN A 204 16.40 19.05 11.08
CA GLN A 204 16.99 19.45 12.37
C GLN A 204 16.05 19.26 13.56
N THR A 205 14.73 19.39 13.33
CA THR A 205 13.71 19.29 14.39
C THR A 205 13.07 17.92 14.42
N SER A 206 12.51 17.51 15.57
CA SER A 206 11.78 16.24 15.71
C SER A 206 10.61 16.10 14.73
N PHE A 207 9.96 17.21 14.36
CA PHE A 207 8.89 17.21 13.36
C PHE A 207 9.43 16.90 11.95
N GLN A 208 10.56 17.53 11.56
CA GLN A 208 11.22 17.23 10.28
C GLN A 208 11.73 15.79 10.24
N ILE A 209 12.33 15.30 11.33
CA ILE A 209 12.76 13.90 11.46
C ILE A 209 11.57 12.97 11.31
N GLY A 210 10.46 13.23 12.01
CA GLY A 210 9.23 12.44 11.89
C GLY A 210 8.69 12.38 10.47
N ASN A 211 8.77 13.48 9.71
CA ASN A 211 8.33 13.51 8.31
C ASN A 211 9.24 12.70 7.36
N MET A 212 10.47 12.37 7.75
CA MET A 212 11.32 11.47 6.96
C MET A 212 10.86 10.02 7.04
N PHE A 213 10.08 9.63 8.06
CA PHE A 213 9.43 8.32 8.13
C PHE A 213 8.16 8.32 7.27
N SER A 214 8.36 8.38 5.95
CA SER A 214 7.30 8.44 4.95
C SER A 214 7.45 7.33 3.91
N SER A 215 6.43 7.09 3.08
CA SER A 215 6.50 6.14 1.97
C SER A 215 7.68 6.39 1.02
N ILE A 216 8.27 7.58 1.00
CA ILE A 216 9.50 7.84 0.25
C ILE A 216 10.67 7.02 0.84
N SER A 217 10.93 7.13 2.14
CA SER A 217 12.06 6.42 2.77
C SER A 217 11.91 4.91 2.75
N TYR A 218 10.67 4.41 2.92
CA TYR A 218 10.36 2.97 2.88
C TYR A 218 10.26 2.46 1.44
N TYR A 219 9.21 2.85 0.71
CA TYR A 219 8.86 2.24 -0.57
C TYR A 219 9.72 2.74 -1.73
N LYS A 220 10.00 4.04 -1.85
CA LYS A 220 10.93 4.52 -2.90
C LYS A 220 12.34 4.00 -2.62
N GLY A 221 12.78 3.99 -1.36
CA GLY A 221 14.03 3.37 -0.94
C GLY A 221 14.14 1.91 -1.42
N GLY A 222 13.15 1.07 -1.06
CA GLY A 222 13.12 -0.34 -1.45
C GLY A 222 13.04 -0.56 -2.97
N VAL A 223 12.21 0.20 -3.70
CA VAL A 223 12.07 0.06 -5.16
C VAL A 223 13.32 0.55 -5.91
N VAL A 224 13.99 1.60 -5.42
CA VAL A 224 15.26 2.07 -5.99
C VAL A 224 16.40 1.07 -5.73
N LEU A 225 16.42 0.41 -4.56
CA LEU A 225 17.35 -0.70 -4.29
C LEU A 225 17.08 -1.90 -5.19
N ARG A 226 15.81 -2.26 -5.41
CA ARG A 226 15.43 -3.30 -6.38
C ARG A 226 15.90 -2.96 -7.79
N MET A 227 15.74 -1.71 -8.23
CA MET A 227 16.26 -1.25 -9.52
C MET A 227 17.79 -1.38 -9.60
N LEU A 228 18.50 -1.04 -8.53
CA LEU A 228 19.95 -1.20 -8.44
C LEU A 228 20.36 -2.68 -8.50
N ALA A 229 19.63 -3.55 -7.81
CA ALA A 229 19.84 -5.00 -7.86
C ALA A 229 19.60 -5.58 -9.27
N ASP A 230 18.58 -5.10 -9.99
CA ASP A 230 18.35 -5.50 -11.39
C ASP A 230 19.43 -4.98 -12.35
N LEU A 231 19.94 -3.77 -12.11
CA LEU A 231 21.04 -3.16 -12.87
C LEU A 231 22.35 -3.93 -12.70
N LEU A 232 22.69 -4.28 -11.47
CA LEU A 232 23.95 -4.97 -11.13
C LEU A 232 23.88 -6.48 -11.27
N THR A 233 22.68 -7.06 -11.30
CA THR A 233 22.35 -8.45 -10.95
C THR A 233 22.40 -8.72 -9.45
N GLU A 234 21.49 -9.55 -8.95
CA GLU A 234 21.39 -9.87 -7.51
C GLU A 234 22.70 -10.40 -6.91
N PRO A 235 23.48 -11.29 -7.56
CA PRO A 235 24.74 -11.76 -6.99
C PRO A 235 25.77 -10.65 -6.77
N VAL A 236 25.85 -9.68 -7.69
CA VAL A 236 26.78 -8.54 -7.57
C VAL A 236 26.29 -7.56 -6.51
N PHE A 237 24.98 -7.27 -6.49
CA PHE A 237 24.37 -6.41 -5.48
C PHE A 237 24.57 -6.97 -4.06
N HIS A 238 24.30 -8.27 -3.88
CA HIS A 238 24.53 -8.99 -2.63
C HIS A 238 26.02 -8.95 -2.23
N ALA A 239 26.95 -9.22 -3.15
CA ALA A 239 28.38 -9.09 -2.86
C ALA A 239 28.76 -7.66 -2.43
N GLY A 240 28.16 -6.63 -3.04
CA GLY A 240 28.35 -5.22 -2.67
C GLY A 240 27.85 -4.90 -1.26
N ILE A 241 26.69 -5.44 -0.86
CA ILE A 241 26.18 -5.31 0.50
C ILE A 241 27.18 -5.87 1.54
N LYS A 242 27.81 -7.00 1.24
CA LYS A 242 28.79 -7.64 2.14
C LYS A 242 30.07 -6.83 2.29
N ALA A 243 30.58 -6.29 1.19
CA ALA A 243 31.87 -5.62 1.15
C ALA A 243 31.81 -4.13 1.52
N LEU A 244 30.63 -3.48 1.42
CA LEU A 244 30.47 -2.01 1.50
C LEU A 244 31.49 -1.26 0.60
N ASP A 245 31.98 -1.89 -0.47
CA ASP A 245 33.03 -1.40 -1.38
C ASP A 245 32.72 -1.79 -2.84
N GLU A 246 33.38 -1.13 -3.80
CA GLU A 246 33.08 -0.99 -5.24
C GLU A 246 32.69 -2.29 -6.02
N ALA A 247 31.47 -2.78 -5.80
CA ALA A 247 30.82 -3.74 -6.68
C ALA A 247 30.03 -3.00 -7.77
N GLY A 248 30.65 -2.71 -8.91
CA GLY A 248 29.99 -1.97 -10.01
C GLY A 248 30.44 -2.33 -11.43
N GLY A 249 31.51 -3.12 -11.60
CA GLY A 249 32.07 -3.40 -12.92
C GLY A 249 32.39 -2.10 -13.68
N ASN A 250 31.81 -1.93 -14.87
CA ASN A 250 31.97 -0.72 -15.71
C ASN A 250 30.95 0.40 -15.45
N ILE A 251 30.00 0.22 -14.52
CA ILE A 251 28.96 1.21 -14.22
C ILE A 251 29.35 1.97 -12.95
N ASN A 252 29.38 3.30 -13.04
CA ASN A 252 29.55 4.16 -11.87
C ASN A 252 28.25 4.19 -11.05
N VAL A 253 28.14 3.29 -10.07
CA VAL A 253 26.95 3.15 -9.21
C VAL A 253 26.63 4.45 -8.50
N ALA A 254 27.64 5.16 -7.98
CA ALA A 254 27.43 6.42 -7.27
C ALA A 254 26.82 7.48 -8.18
N GLU A 255 27.31 7.60 -9.41
CA GLU A 255 26.77 8.55 -10.40
C GLU A 255 25.31 8.25 -10.75
N VAL A 256 24.96 6.98 -10.97
CA VAL A 256 23.57 6.59 -11.22
C VAL A 256 22.71 6.89 -9.99
N MET A 257 23.10 6.39 -8.82
CA MET A 257 22.28 6.45 -7.61
C MET A 257 22.12 7.87 -7.06
N ASN A 258 23.11 8.75 -7.23
CA ASN A 258 22.98 10.16 -6.85
C ASN A 258 21.78 10.83 -7.54
N THR A 259 21.49 10.48 -8.81
CA THR A 259 20.33 11.00 -9.53
C THR A 259 18.99 10.47 -9.00
N TRP A 260 19.00 9.37 -8.25
CA TRP A 260 17.79 8.78 -7.65
C TRP A 260 17.58 9.16 -6.19
N THR A 261 18.67 9.45 -5.46
CA THR A 261 18.62 9.72 -4.02
C THR A 261 18.57 11.19 -3.66
N GLN A 262 19.27 12.06 -4.40
CA GLN A 262 19.46 13.47 -4.04
C GLN A 262 18.40 14.41 -4.62
N GLN A 263 17.51 13.93 -5.48
CA GLN A 263 16.46 14.73 -6.11
C GLN A 263 15.07 14.15 -5.92
N THR A 264 14.09 15.03 -5.73
CA THR A 264 12.67 14.66 -5.56
C THR A 264 12.05 14.18 -6.87
N GLY A 265 11.09 13.25 -6.77
CA GLY A 265 10.33 12.76 -7.91
C GLY A 265 11.02 11.66 -8.70
N TYR A 266 10.41 11.35 -9.84
CA TYR A 266 10.84 10.33 -10.79
C TYR A 266 10.54 10.76 -12.23
N PRO A 267 11.19 10.15 -13.23
CA PRO A 267 10.96 10.50 -14.62
C PRO A 267 9.80 9.71 -15.26
N VAL A 268 9.21 10.32 -16.28
CA VAL A 268 8.50 9.62 -17.36
C VAL A 268 9.39 9.64 -18.59
N ILE A 269 9.58 8.47 -19.21
CA ILE A 269 10.21 8.36 -20.53
C ILE A 269 9.12 8.35 -21.61
N THR A 270 9.35 9.06 -22.72
CA THR A 270 8.48 9.00 -23.89
C THR A 270 9.25 8.39 -25.05
N ILE A 271 8.69 7.34 -25.64
CA ILE A 271 9.30 6.57 -26.72
C ILE A 271 8.45 6.72 -27.99
N ASN A 272 9.08 7.14 -29.07
CA ASN A 272 8.51 7.08 -30.41
C ASN A 272 9.09 5.87 -31.15
N THR A 273 8.30 4.80 -31.24
CA THR A 273 8.76 3.54 -31.83
C THR A 273 8.90 3.57 -33.34
N THR A 274 8.38 4.60 -34.02
CA THR A 274 8.50 4.73 -35.49
C THR A 274 9.91 5.13 -35.92
N ASN A 275 10.65 5.85 -35.07
CA ASN A 275 11.97 6.38 -35.37
C ASN A 275 13.03 6.12 -34.27
N GLY A 276 12.64 5.45 -33.18
CA GLY A 276 13.50 5.09 -32.07
C GLY A 276 13.86 6.27 -31.15
N GLU A 277 13.17 7.40 -31.28
CA GLU A 277 13.40 8.57 -30.43
C GLU A 277 12.90 8.31 -29.01
N ILE A 278 13.74 8.65 -28.03
CA ILE A 278 13.46 8.53 -26.61
C ILE A 278 13.97 9.78 -25.88
N TYR A 279 13.18 10.26 -24.91
CA TYR A 279 13.57 11.32 -23.98
C TYR A 279 12.90 11.12 -22.62
N GLN A 280 13.41 11.79 -21.59
CA GLN A 280 12.86 11.79 -20.24
C GLN A 280 12.41 13.19 -19.82
N LYS A 281 11.43 13.25 -18.92
CA LYS A 281 11.03 14.45 -18.17
C LYS A 281 10.65 14.05 -16.76
N GLN A 282 10.75 14.96 -15.79
CA GLN A 282 10.15 14.72 -14.48
C GLN A 282 8.64 14.50 -14.64
N PHE A 283 8.11 13.44 -14.03
CA PHE A 283 6.69 13.20 -13.96
C PHE A 283 6.09 13.95 -12.77
N THR A 284 5.09 14.80 -13.04
CA THR A 284 4.35 15.55 -12.04
C THR A 284 2.88 15.60 -12.43
N LEU A 285 1.96 15.44 -11.48
CA LEU A 285 0.53 15.59 -11.76
C LEU A 285 0.15 17.04 -12.10
N ASN A 286 0.90 18.01 -11.57
CA ASN A 286 0.75 19.43 -11.87
C ASN A 286 1.87 19.90 -12.80
N GLN A 287 1.56 20.12 -14.08
CA GLN A 287 2.53 20.53 -15.11
C GLN A 287 2.94 22.02 -15.06
N SER A 288 2.54 22.79 -14.04
CA SER A 288 2.85 24.23 -13.97
C SER A 288 4.34 24.54 -13.80
N THR A 289 5.17 23.55 -13.42
CA THR A 289 6.61 23.72 -13.22
C THR A 289 7.41 22.86 -14.20
N VAL A 290 8.26 23.51 -15.01
CA VAL A 290 9.25 22.82 -15.85
C VAL A 290 10.50 22.57 -15.01
N SER A 291 10.87 21.31 -14.85
CA SER A 291 12.07 20.88 -14.13
C SER A 291 13.17 20.51 -15.10
N SER A 292 14.42 20.88 -14.78
CA SER A 292 15.64 20.51 -15.52
C SER A 292 16.36 19.30 -14.91
N ARG A 293 15.66 18.49 -14.10
CA ARG A 293 16.23 17.29 -13.48
C ARG A 293 16.40 16.18 -14.51
N VAL A 294 17.54 15.51 -14.43
CA VAL A 294 17.90 14.38 -15.30
C VAL A 294 18.21 13.19 -14.40
N TRP A 295 17.72 12.03 -14.78
CA TRP A 295 18.03 10.75 -14.14
C TRP A 295 18.89 9.91 -15.05
N HIS A 296 19.77 9.09 -14.47
CA HIS A 296 20.44 8.03 -15.20
C HIS A 296 19.57 6.78 -15.12
N ILE A 297 18.81 6.52 -16.20
CA ILE A 297 17.73 5.55 -16.22
C ILE A 297 18.20 4.23 -16.85
N PRO A 298 18.33 3.14 -16.08
CA PRO A 298 18.54 1.81 -16.64
C PRO A 298 17.24 1.27 -17.25
N ILE A 299 17.22 1.05 -18.55
CA ILE A 299 16.03 0.61 -19.29
C ILE A 299 16.28 -0.77 -19.89
N ARG A 300 15.51 -1.76 -19.44
CA ARG A 300 15.37 -3.05 -20.15
C ARG A 300 14.21 -2.94 -21.14
N VAL A 301 14.44 -3.30 -22.40
CA VAL A 301 13.45 -3.24 -23.47
C VAL A 301 13.33 -4.58 -24.18
N MET A 302 12.12 -4.98 -24.50
CA MET A 302 11.82 -6.15 -25.34
C MET A 302 10.87 -5.78 -26.46
N SER A 303 10.87 -6.60 -27.51
CA SER A 303 9.85 -6.60 -28.56
C SER A 303 9.31 -8.02 -28.75
N GLU A 304 8.30 -8.17 -29.60
CA GLU A 304 7.72 -9.48 -29.95
C GLU A 304 8.76 -10.50 -30.46
N THR A 305 9.83 -10.02 -31.11
CA THR A 305 10.78 -10.87 -31.86
C THR A 305 12.21 -10.83 -31.32
N SER A 306 12.54 -9.91 -30.41
CA SER A 306 13.91 -9.69 -29.94
C SER A 306 14.08 -10.07 -28.46
N LYS A 307 15.30 -10.47 -28.12
CA LYS A 307 15.67 -10.69 -26.71
C LYS A 307 15.73 -9.36 -25.96
N PRO A 308 15.43 -9.35 -24.65
CA PRO A 308 15.62 -8.19 -23.79
C PRO A 308 16.99 -7.54 -23.98
N THR A 309 17.01 -6.23 -24.24
CA THR A 309 18.21 -5.41 -24.41
C THR A 309 18.28 -4.34 -23.33
N PHE A 310 19.49 -3.96 -22.94
CA PHE A 310 19.74 -2.90 -21.95
C PHE A 310 20.12 -1.58 -22.62
N VAL A 311 19.54 -0.48 -22.16
CA VAL A 311 19.85 0.89 -22.59
C VAL A 311 19.95 1.78 -21.36
N LEU A 312 21.04 2.56 -21.25
CA LEU A 312 21.14 3.64 -20.27
C LEU A 312 20.72 4.96 -20.93
N LEU A 313 19.76 5.66 -20.33
CA LEU A 313 19.34 7.01 -20.72
C LEU A 313 19.79 8.01 -19.66
N ASP A 314 20.71 8.90 -20.04
CA ASP A 314 21.42 9.84 -19.16
C ASP A 314 21.23 11.32 -19.59
N THR A 315 20.34 11.57 -20.54
CA THR A 315 20.03 12.91 -21.05
C THR A 315 18.51 13.12 -21.14
N ASP A 316 18.08 14.37 -20.99
CA ASP A 316 16.71 14.85 -21.20
C ASP A 316 16.42 15.22 -22.66
N SER A 317 17.45 15.37 -23.47
CA SER A 317 17.32 15.70 -24.88
C SER A 317 16.87 14.47 -25.70
N PRO A 318 16.01 14.64 -26.71
CA PRO A 318 15.63 13.54 -27.59
C PRO A 318 16.84 12.90 -28.27
N VAL A 319 17.01 11.59 -28.06
CA VAL A 319 18.04 10.77 -28.69
C VAL A 319 17.41 9.59 -29.41
N LYS A 320 18.05 9.11 -30.47
CA LYS A 320 17.59 7.92 -31.20
C LYS A 320 18.35 6.68 -30.74
N LYS A 321 17.62 5.60 -30.46
CA LYS A 321 18.20 4.28 -30.15
C LYS A 321 17.44 3.21 -30.94
N ASP A 322 18.18 2.39 -31.68
CA ASP A 322 17.59 1.36 -32.56
C ASP A 322 16.78 0.32 -31.79
N ALA A 323 17.11 0.08 -30.51
CA ALA A 323 16.40 -0.85 -29.63
C ALA A 323 14.92 -0.49 -29.40
N PHE A 324 14.49 0.74 -29.70
CA PHE A 324 13.10 1.18 -29.56
C PHE A 324 12.34 1.25 -30.90
N ILE A 325 12.97 0.90 -32.03
CA ILE A 325 12.30 0.93 -33.34
C ILE A 325 11.43 -0.32 -33.50
N SER A 326 10.16 -0.14 -33.88
CA SER A 326 9.23 -1.23 -34.19
C SER A 326 8.64 -1.09 -35.59
N LYS A 327 8.33 -2.21 -36.26
CA LYS A 327 7.57 -2.19 -37.51
C LYS A 327 6.08 -2.03 -37.24
N GLU A 328 5.33 -1.70 -38.29
CA GLU A 328 3.88 -1.61 -38.20
C GLU A 328 3.26 -2.96 -37.75
N GLY A 329 2.47 -2.92 -36.69
CA GLY A 329 1.84 -4.10 -36.09
C GLY A 329 2.67 -4.79 -35.01
N GLU A 330 3.97 -4.51 -34.90
CA GLU A 330 4.81 -4.96 -33.79
C GLU A 330 4.65 -4.01 -32.58
N TRP A 331 5.03 -4.49 -31.40
CA TRP A 331 5.09 -3.69 -30.18
C TRP A 331 6.49 -3.71 -29.55
N VAL A 332 6.82 -2.62 -28.87
CA VAL A 332 7.97 -2.48 -27.98
C VAL A 332 7.46 -2.23 -26.57
N LEU A 333 8.07 -2.92 -25.62
CA LEU A 333 7.79 -2.81 -24.19
C LEU A 333 9.08 -2.48 -23.46
N ALA A 334 9.13 -1.29 -22.85
CA ALA A 334 10.21 -0.85 -22.00
C ALA A 334 9.89 -1.08 -20.52
N ASN A 335 10.94 -1.15 -19.71
CA ASN A 335 10.89 -1.42 -18.27
C ASN A 335 10.38 -2.82 -17.93
N ILE A 336 10.97 -3.86 -18.51
CA ILE A 336 10.60 -5.26 -18.27
C ILE A 336 10.53 -5.56 -16.76
N ASN A 337 9.46 -6.23 -16.33
CA ASN A 337 9.13 -6.52 -14.93
C ASN A 337 9.02 -5.28 -14.01
N ALA A 338 8.80 -4.11 -14.62
CA ALA A 338 8.73 -2.82 -13.95
C ALA A 338 9.92 -2.59 -12.99
N SER A 339 11.12 -3.07 -13.35
CA SER A 339 12.30 -3.06 -12.47
C SER A 339 12.80 -1.65 -12.14
N GLY A 340 12.74 -0.72 -13.10
CA GLY A 340 13.21 0.66 -12.93
C GLY A 340 12.13 1.63 -12.46
N TYR A 341 12.49 2.56 -11.57
CA TYR A 341 11.57 3.51 -10.91
C TYR A 341 11.16 4.69 -11.81
N PHE A 342 10.53 4.42 -12.95
CA PHE A 342 10.05 5.42 -13.90
C PHE A 342 8.79 4.96 -14.64
N ARG A 343 8.05 5.92 -15.21
CA ARG A 343 6.87 5.64 -16.05
C ARG A 343 7.23 5.63 -17.53
N VAL A 344 6.45 4.92 -18.35
CA VAL A 344 6.67 4.84 -19.79
C VAL A 344 5.47 5.34 -20.56
N ASN A 345 5.70 6.27 -21.48
CA ASN A 345 4.75 6.67 -22.50
C ASN A 345 5.25 6.27 -23.89
N TYR A 346 4.31 5.91 -24.76
CA TYR A 346 4.58 5.55 -26.15
C TYR A 346 3.79 6.43 -27.13
N ASN A 347 4.20 6.45 -28.39
CA ASN A 347 3.38 6.96 -29.48
C ASN A 347 2.08 6.12 -29.66
N PRO A 348 1.00 6.69 -30.22
CA PRO A 348 -0.31 6.03 -30.31
C PRO A 348 -0.30 4.68 -31.02
N GLU A 349 0.57 4.49 -32.01
CA GLU A 349 0.68 3.24 -32.76
C GLU A 349 1.14 2.09 -31.86
N ASN A 350 2.15 2.31 -31.01
CA ASN A 350 2.65 1.28 -30.09
C ASN A 350 1.65 0.98 -28.97
N TRP A 351 0.98 2.00 -28.43
CA TRP A 351 -0.12 1.80 -27.48
C TRP A 351 -1.21 0.90 -28.06
N ARG A 352 -1.58 1.11 -29.33
CA ARG A 352 -2.54 0.26 -30.04
C ARG A 352 -2.03 -1.17 -30.21
N SER A 353 -0.76 -1.35 -30.59
CA SER A 353 -0.16 -2.70 -30.70
C SER A 353 -0.14 -3.44 -29.35
N LEU A 354 0.23 -2.77 -28.27
CA LEU A 354 0.21 -3.34 -26.91
C LEU A 354 -1.21 -3.71 -26.46
N MET A 355 -2.20 -2.84 -26.67
CA MET A 355 -3.61 -3.15 -26.35
C MET A 355 -4.12 -4.36 -27.15
N ASN A 356 -3.83 -4.41 -28.46
CA ASN A 356 -4.21 -5.55 -29.29
C ASN A 356 -3.55 -6.85 -28.80
N GLN A 357 -2.29 -6.79 -28.39
CA GLN A 357 -1.59 -7.94 -27.82
C GLN A 357 -2.23 -8.38 -26.51
N LEU A 358 -2.56 -7.45 -25.61
CA LEU A 358 -3.23 -7.74 -24.34
C LEU A 358 -4.59 -8.39 -24.57
N GLU A 359 -5.40 -7.90 -25.52
CA GLU A 359 -6.70 -8.53 -25.82
C GLU A 359 -6.57 -9.90 -26.49
N LYS A 360 -5.56 -10.09 -27.35
CA LYS A 360 -5.33 -11.34 -28.08
C LYS A 360 -4.71 -12.43 -27.20
N SER A 361 -3.67 -12.09 -26.44
CA SER A 361 -2.93 -12.99 -25.57
C SER A 361 -2.17 -12.19 -24.50
N PRO A 362 -2.78 -11.96 -23.32
CA PRO A 362 -2.13 -11.24 -22.22
C PRO A 362 -0.81 -11.89 -21.77
N ALA A 363 -0.70 -13.21 -21.89
CA ALA A 363 0.46 -13.98 -21.44
C ALA A 363 1.78 -13.65 -22.19
N ALA A 364 1.71 -13.01 -23.36
CA ALA A 364 2.90 -12.55 -24.07
C ALA A 364 3.58 -11.34 -23.39
N ILE A 365 2.86 -10.64 -22.52
CA ILE A 365 3.37 -9.52 -21.73
C ILE A 365 3.49 -9.96 -20.27
N PRO A 366 4.66 -9.78 -19.61
CA PRO A 366 4.84 -10.15 -18.20
C PRO A 366 3.79 -9.53 -17.29
N VAL A 367 3.39 -10.25 -16.23
CA VAL A 367 2.31 -9.84 -15.33
C VAL A 367 2.54 -8.45 -14.71
N MET A 368 3.75 -8.16 -14.24
CA MET A 368 4.13 -6.83 -13.71
C MET A 368 4.03 -5.74 -14.78
N ASN A 369 4.35 -6.03 -16.04
CA ASN A 369 4.22 -5.07 -17.12
C ASN A 369 2.75 -4.84 -17.51
N ARG A 370 1.87 -5.85 -17.42
CA ARG A 370 0.43 -5.64 -17.61
C ARG A 370 -0.12 -4.65 -16.58
N ALA A 371 0.29 -4.81 -15.32
CA ALA A 371 -0.03 -3.88 -14.23
C ALA A 371 0.60 -2.48 -14.48
N GLN A 372 1.87 -2.43 -14.89
CA GLN A 372 2.56 -1.18 -15.21
C GLN A 372 1.86 -0.42 -16.35
N LEU A 373 1.46 -1.08 -17.43
CA LEU A 373 0.81 -0.44 -18.56
C LEU A 373 -0.51 0.23 -18.16
N ILE A 374 -1.29 -0.43 -17.30
CA ILE A 374 -2.50 0.14 -16.71
C ILE A 374 -2.13 1.36 -15.86
N ASP A 375 -1.24 1.20 -14.89
CA ASP A 375 -0.91 2.28 -13.97
C ASP A 375 -0.29 3.50 -14.67
N ASP A 376 0.62 3.27 -15.63
CA ASP A 376 1.24 4.31 -16.43
C ASP A 376 0.19 5.07 -17.22
N VAL A 377 -0.69 4.41 -17.99
CA VAL A 377 -1.65 5.14 -18.83
C VAL A 377 -2.65 5.96 -18.00
N PHE A 378 -3.12 5.45 -16.87
CA PHE A 378 -4.04 6.19 -16.00
C PHE A 378 -3.37 7.44 -15.40
N ASN A 379 -2.11 7.33 -14.97
CA ASN A 379 -1.38 8.48 -14.43
C ASN A 379 -0.91 9.45 -15.53
N LEU A 380 -0.61 8.97 -16.74
CA LEU A 380 -0.36 9.82 -17.92
C LEU A 380 -1.60 10.66 -18.28
N VAL A 381 -2.81 10.12 -18.12
CA VAL A 381 -4.06 10.88 -18.28
C VAL A 381 -4.17 11.97 -17.21
N ARG A 382 -3.93 11.64 -15.94
CA ARG A 382 -3.95 12.63 -14.84
C ARG A 382 -2.93 13.74 -15.07
N ALA A 383 -1.77 13.40 -15.63
CA ALA A 383 -0.75 14.34 -16.04
C ALA A 383 -1.02 15.00 -17.41
N LYS A 384 -2.19 14.80 -18.05
CA LYS A 384 -2.57 15.38 -19.36
C LYS A 384 -1.61 15.07 -20.52
N LEU A 385 -0.91 13.94 -20.45
CA LEU A 385 0.03 13.48 -21.49
C LEU A 385 -0.65 12.61 -22.55
N VAL A 386 -1.75 11.95 -22.20
CA VAL A 386 -2.56 11.13 -23.11
C VAL A 386 -4.07 11.34 -22.84
N ASN A 387 -4.92 10.91 -23.76
CA ASN A 387 -6.37 11.05 -23.64
C ASN A 387 -6.97 9.99 -22.69
N VAL A 388 -7.97 10.36 -21.88
CA VAL A 388 -8.66 9.47 -20.93
C VAL A 388 -9.23 8.20 -21.56
N THR A 389 -9.69 8.26 -22.81
CA THR A 389 -10.23 7.09 -23.52
C THR A 389 -9.17 6.02 -23.78
N LEU A 390 -7.88 6.39 -23.87
CA LEU A 390 -6.78 5.43 -23.99
C LEU A 390 -6.65 4.58 -22.72
N ALA A 391 -6.73 5.22 -21.55
CA ALA A 391 -6.68 4.53 -20.27
C ALA A 391 -7.90 3.62 -20.06
N LEU A 392 -9.09 4.04 -20.48
CA LEU A 392 -10.28 3.18 -20.39
C LEU A 392 -10.22 2.02 -21.40
N ASN A 393 -9.67 2.22 -22.60
CA ASN A 393 -9.52 1.14 -23.58
C ASN A 393 -8.62 0.02 -23.09
N ILE A 394 -7.55 0.35 -22.33
CA ILE A 394 -6.63 -0.68 -21.83
C ILE A 394 -7.33 -1.63 -20.86
N THR A 395 -8.37 -1.22 -20.14
CA THR A 395 -9.01 -2.10 -19.15
C THR A 395 -9.79 -3.24 -19.79
N ARG A 396 -10.08 -3.17 -21.10
CA ARG A 396 -10.86 -4.21 -21.82
C ARG A 396 -10.26 -5.60 -21.74
N PHE A 397 -8.93 -5.75 -21.70
CA PHE A 397 -8.32 -7.09 -21.65
C PHE A 397 -8.56 -7.80 -20.32
N LEU A 398 -8.87 -7.07 -19.24
CA LEU A 398 -9.08 -7.64 -17.89
C LEU A 398 -10.24 -8.65 -17.87
N ARG A 399 -11.20 -8.57 -18.81
CA ARG A 399 -12.26 -9.58 -18.99
C ARG A 399 -11.72 -11.00 -19.20
N ASN A 400 -10.47 -11.12 -19.66
CA ASN A 400 -9.77 -12.37 -19.96
C ASN A 400 -8.54 -12.61 -19.07
N ASP A 401 -8.31 -11.77 -18.05
CA ASP A 401 -7.15 -11.87 -17.15
C ASP A 401 -7.59 -12.26 -15.74
N THR A 402 -6.86 -13.18 -15.11
CA THR A 402 -7.12 -13.64 -13.73
C THR A 402 -5.96 -13.36 -12.78
N ALA A 403 -4.89 -12.69 -13.25
CA ALA A 403 -3.74 -12.38 -12.41
C ALA A 403 -4.04 -11.21 -11.46
N TYR A 404 -3.50 -11.26 -10.25
CA TYR A 404 -3.71 -10.23 -9.23
C TYR A 404 -3.21 -8.84 -9.63
N MET A 405 -1.93 -8.70 -10.01
CA MET A 405 -1.30 -7.38 -10.16
C MET A 405 -1.99 -6.47 -11.20
N PRO A 406 -2.43 -6.96 -12.39
CA PRO A 406 -3.15 -6.13 -13.34
C PRO A 406 -4.50 -5.64 -12.81
N TRP A 407 -5.21 -6.50 -12.07
CA TRP A 407 -6.46 -6.13 -11.41
C TRP A 407 -6.24 -5.14 -10.29
N ASP A 408 -5.22 -5.33 -9.46
CA ASP A 408 -4.82 -4.39 -8.40
C ASP A 408 -4.49 -3.00 -8.96
N ALA A 409 -3.69 -2.92 -10.02
CA ALA A 409 -3.38 -1.67 -10.70
C ALA A 409 -4.64 -0.99 -11.28
N ALA A 410 -5.55 -1.77 -11.88
CA ALA A 410 -6.80 -1.25 -12.43
C ALA A 410 -7.72 -0.72 -11.33
N ILE A 411 -7.95 -1.48 -10.26
CA ILE A 411 -8.79 -1.07 -9.12
C ILE A 411 -8.24 0.20 -8.49
N THR A 412 -6.94 0.23 -8.19
CA THR A 412 -6.29 1.38 -7.57
C THR A 412 -6.51 2.65 -8.38
N ASN A 413 -6.33 2.58 -9.70
CA ASN A 413 -6.53 3.74 -10.58
C ASN A 413 -8.00 4.10 -10.81
N LEU A 414 -8.89 3.10 -10.91
CA LEU A 414 -10.33 3.31 -11.08
C LEU A 414 -11.00 3.84 -9.81
N ASN A 415 -10.46 3.59 -8.62
CA ASN A 415 -10.94 4.15 -7.38
C ASN A 415 -10.97 5.69 -7.40
N TYR A 416 -10.02 6.33 -8.11
CA TYR A 416 -10.07 7.78 -8.33
C TYR A 416 -11.28 8.18 -9.19
N PHE A 417 -11.58 7.44 -10.27
CA PHE A 417 -12.75 7.69 -11.11
C PHE A 417 -14.04 7.52 -10.31
N VAL A 418 -14.13 6.48 -9.48
CA VAL A 418 -15.25 6.25 -8.56
C VAL A 418 -15.39 7.44 -7.61
N ALA A 419 -14.33 7.81 -6.90
CA ALA A 419 -14.36 8.93 -5.94
C ALA A 419 -14.79 10.27 -6.59
N MET A 420 -14.44 10.49 -7.85
CA MET A 420 -14.79 11.73 -8.57
C MET A 420 -16.20 11.71 -9.18
N LEU A 421 -16.73 10.53 -9.53
CA LEU A 421 -17.89 10.41 -10.43
C LEU A 421 -19.07 9.60 -9.86
N ASP A 422 -18.93 8.93 -8.70
CA ASP A 422 -19.97 8.10 -8.10
C ASP A 422 -21.23 8.88 -7.67
N ARG A 423 -21.09 10.18 -7.38
CA ARG A 423 -22.18 11.13 -7.10
C ARG A 423 -22.72 11.84 -8.35
N SER A 424 -22.45 11.31 -9.55
CA SER A 424 -22.82 11.92 -10.83
C SER A 424 -23.57 10.98 -11.76
N ILE A 425 -24.11 11.51 -12.87
CA ILE A 425 -24.77 10.73 -13.92
C ILE A 425 -23.87 9.66 -14.57
N VAL A 426 -22.55 9.75 -14.38
CA VAL A 426 -21.59 8.76 -14.91
C VAL A 426 -21.62 7.45 -14.12
N ASN A 427 -22.08 7.48 -12.86
CA ASN A 427 -22.00 6.32 -11.98
C ASN A 427 -22.74 5.10 -12.52
N GLY A 428 -23.98 5.26 -13.01
CA GLY A 428 -24.77 4.13 -13.54
C GLY A 428 -24.07 3.42 -14.71
N PRO A 429 -23.68 4.13 -15.78
CA PRO A 429 -22.90 3.56 -16.89
C PRO A 429 -21.57 2.93 -16.48
N MET A 430 -20.84 3.57 -15.55
CA MET A 430 -19.59 3.06 -15.02
C MET A 430 -19.81 1.74 -14.27
N GLN A 431 -20.81 1.67 -13.37
CA GLN A 431 -21.16 0.44 -12.66
C GLN A 431 -21.58 -0.68 -13.61
N ALA A 432 -22.32 -0.37 -14.68
CA ALA A 432 -22.68 -1.35 -15.70
C ALA A 432 -21.45 -1.94 -16.40
N TYR A 433 -20.48 -1.09 -16.77
CA TYR A 433 -19.22 -1.54 -17.36
C TYR A 433 -18.38 -2.36 -16.37
N MET A 434 -18.19 -1.87 -15.13
CA MET A 434 -17.39 -2.56 -14.11
C MET A 434 -17.95 -3.94 -13.80
N ARG A 435 -19.28 -4.05 -13.68
CA ARG A 435 -19.97 -5.33 -13.52
C ARG A 435 -19.68 -6.27 -14.67
N LYS A 436 -19.85 -5.83 -15.92
CA LYS A 436 -19.52 -6.63 -17.12
C LYS A 436 -18.05 -7.06 -17.14
N LEU A 437 -17.14 -6.17 -16.74
CA LEU A 437 -15.70 -6.42 -16.73
C LEU A 437 -15.30 -7.46 -15.68
N VAL A 438 -15.86 -7.38 -14.47
CA VAL A 438 -15.50 -8.25 -13.34
C VAL A 438 -16.25 -9.59 -13.35
N THR A 439 -17.39 -9.71 -14.03
CA THR A 439 -18.18 -10.96 -14.06
C THR A 439 -17.34 -12.21 -14.35
N PRO A 440 -16.44 -12.26 -15.37
CA PRO A 440 -15.60 -13.42 -15.61
C PRO A 440 -14.67 -13.77 -14.43
N LEU A 441 -14.09 -12.74 -13.78
CA LEU A 441 -13.23 -12.93 -12.61
C LEU A 441 -14.05 -13.42 -11.40
N TYR A 442 -15.25 -12.89 -11.19
CA TYR A 442 -16.16 -13.37 -10.16
C TYR A 442 -16.52 -14.85 -10.38
N ILE A 443 -16.87 -15.24 -11.61
CA ILE A 443 -17.18 -16.63 -11.96
C ILE A 443 -15.98 -17.55 -11.70
N HIS A 444 -14.77 -17.09 -12.02
CA HIS A 444 -13.53 -17.83 -11.74
C HIS A 444 -13.38 -18.19 -10.25
N PHE A 445 -13.73 -17.27 -9.35
CA PHE A 445 -13.66 -17.48 -7.89
C PHE A 445 -14.98 -17.93 -7.23
N GLN A 446 -16.05 -18.11 -8.00
CA GLN A 446 -17.39 -18.34 -7.46
C GLN A 446 -17.44 -19.58 -6.57
N ASN A 447 -16.91 -20.71 -7.05
CA ASN A 447 -16.97 -21.97 -6.31
C ASN A 447 -16.21 -21.92 -4.98
N TYR A 448 -15.09 -21.17 -4.91
CA TYR A 448 -14.39 -20.98 -3.64
C TYR A 448 -15.25 -20.18 -2.66
N THR A 449 -15.80 -19.07 -3.15
CA THR A 449 -16.55 -18.10 -2.36
C THR A 449 -17.86 -18.68 -1.82
N ASP A 450 -18.64 -19.37 -2.66
CA ASP A 450 -19.90 -20.00 -2.29
C ASP A 450 -19.72 -21.06 -1.18
N ASN A 451 -18.56 -21.72 -1.17
CA ASN A 451 -18.17 -22.71 -0.17
C ASN A 451 -17.44 -22.10 1.05
N CYS A 452 -17.37 -20.77 1.16
CA CYS A 452 -16.60 -20.06 2.18
C CYS A 452 -15.14 -20.52 2.28
N SER A 453 -14.47 -20.65 1.13
CA SER A 453 -13.09 -21.09 1.02
C SER A 453 -12.27 -20.12 0.17
N ILE A 454 -10.96 -20.30 0.21
CA ILE A 454 -9.97 -19.50 -0.52
C ILE A 454 -9.15 -20.39 -1.47
N PRO A 455 -8.60 -19.83 -2.55
CA PRO A 455 -7.64 -20.51 -3.40
C PRO A 455 -6.41 -21.01 -2.62
N GLN A 456 -5.82 -22.11 -3.07
CA GLN A 456 -4.58 -22.64 -2.51
C GLN A 456 -3.37 -21.78 -2.87
N ASP A 457 -3.35 -21.22 -4.07
CA ASP A 457 -2.32 -20.27 -4.49
C ASP A 457 -2.54 -18.94 -3.77
N PHE A 458 -1.54 -18.53 -2.97
CA PHE A 458 -1.63 -17.28 -2.22
C PHE A 458 -1.84 -16.07 -3.12
N SER A 459 -1.25 -16.06 -4.32
CA SER A 459 -1.36 -14.94 -5.26
C SER A 459 -2.79 -14.74 -5.79
N GLU A 460 -3.62 -15.78 -5.75
CA GLU A 460 -5.02 -15.71 -6.14
C GLU A 460 -5.93 -15.21 -5.00
N GLN A 461 -5.54 -15.40 -3.74
CA GLN A 461 -6.35 -15.02 -2.58
C GLN A 461 -6.72 -13.53 -2.55
N PRO A 462 -5.79 -12.56 -2.67
CA PRO A 462 -6.16 -11.15 -2.71
C PRO A 462 -7.00 -10.82 -3.96
N ASN A 463 -6.80 -11.54 -5.07
CA ASN A 463 -7.60 -11.33 -6.27
C ASN A 463 -9.05 -11.85 -6.14
N GLN A 464 -9.27 -12.89 -5.34
CA GLN A 464 -10.62 -13.31 -4.96
C GLN A 464 -11.36 -12.19 -4.23
N LEU A 465 -10.70 -11.49 -3.28
CA LEU A 465 -11.32 -10.35 -2.60
C LEU A 465 -11.67 -9.25 -3.59
N HIS A 466 -10.75 -8.88 -4.48
CA HIS A 466 -10.99 -7.91 -5.54
C HIS A 466 -12.19 -8.27 -6.40
N ALA A 467 -12.28 -9.53 -6.84
CA ALA A 467 -13.38 -10.02 -7.65
C ALA A 467 -14.74 -9.86 -6.96
N ILE A 468 -14.83 -10.29 -5.69
CA ILE A 468 -16.08 -10.24 -4.93
C ILE A 468 -16.44 -8.79 -4.58
N GLN A 469 -15.46 -7.99 -4.13
CA GLN A 469 -15.70 -6.60 -3.76
C GLN A 469 -16.22 -5.79 -4.94
N LEU A 470 -15.53 -5.84 -6.08
CA LEU A 470 -15.95 -5.15 -7.30
C LEU A 470 -17.30 -5.66 -7.80
N ALA A 471 -17.52 -6.98 -7.82
CA ALA A 471 -18.77 -7.55 -8.31
C ALA A 471 -19.96 -7.09 -7.44
N CYS A 472 -19.84 -7.21 -6.13
CA CYS A 472 -20.90 -6.85 -5.20
C CYS A 472 -21.12 -5.32 -5.14
N SER A 473 -20.05 -4.50 -5.10
CA SER A 473 -20.17 -3.03 -5.08
C SER A 473 -20.74 -2.45 -6.37
N ASN A 474 -20.62 -3.18 -7.48
CA ASN A 474 -21.24 -2.84 -8.76
C ASN A 474 -22.51 -3.66 -9.02
N GLU A 475 -23.17 -4.12 -7.95
CA GLU A 475 -24.51 -4.72 -7.98
C GLU A 475 -24.64 -5.92 -8.93
N LEU A 476 -23.65 -6.81 -8.96
CA LEU A 476 -23.81 -8.12 -9.61
C LEU A 476 -24.83 -8.95 -8.79
N PRO A 477 -25.99 -9.34 -9.36
CA PRO A 477 -27.07 -9.98 -8.60
C PRO A 477 -26.64 -11.27 -7.89
N GLU A 478 -25.80 -12.08 -8.55
CA GLU A 478 -25.27 -13.33 -8.02
C GLU A 478 -24.37 -13.08 -6.79
N CYS A 479 -23.50 -12.07 -6.86
CA CYS A 479 -22.61 -11.68 -5.76
C CYS A 479 -23.43 -11.16 -4.56
N GLN A 480 -24.38 -10.27 -4.79
CA GLN A 480 -25.24 -9.74 -3.73
C GLN A 480 -26.05 -10.84 -3.04
N THR A 481 -26.65 -11.73 -3.84
CA THR A 481 -27.43 -12.86 -3.31
C THR A 481 -26.54 -13.79 -2.47
N MET A 482 -25.35 -14.12 -2.97
CA MET A 482 -24.37 -14.93 -2.25
C MET A 482 -24.00 -14.27 -0.91
N ALA A 483 -23.59 -13.00 -0.93
CA ALA A 483 -23.13 -12.31 0.28
C ALA A 483 -24.22 -12.18 1.34
N ILE A 484 -25.44 -11.82 0.93
CA ILE A 484 -26.60 -11.73 1.82
C ILE A 484 -26.92 -13.10 2.43
N ASN A 485 -26.88 -14.18 1.65
CA ASN A 485 -27.17 -15.52 2.15
C ASN A 485 -26.12 -16.01 3.15
N LEU A 486 -24.83 -15.79 2.87
CA LEU A 486 -23.76 -16.15 3.79
C LEU A 486 -23.86 -15.38 5.11
N PHE A 487 -24.11 -14.08 5.03
CA PHE A 487 -24.25 -13.21 6.21
C PHE A 487 -25.48 -13.58 7.06
N ARG A 488 -26.64 -13.81 6.42
CA ARG A 488 -27.86 -14.27 7.12
C ARG A 488 -27.67 -15.62 7.79
N HIS A 489 -26.97 -16.55 7.12
CA HIS A 489 -26.66 -17.85 7.71
C HIS A 489 -25.84 -17.69 9.01
N TRP A 490 -24.86 -16.77 9.02
CA TRP A 490 -24.11 -16.47 10.24
C TRP A 490 -25.01 -15.93 11.36
N ILE A 491 -25.87 -14.94 11.05
CA ILE A 491 -26.81 -14.39 12.04
C ILE A 491 -27.73 -15.47 12.62
N MET A 492 -28.29 -16.34 11.78
CA MET A 492 -29.28 -17.34 12.19
C MET A 492 -28.68 -18.49 13.01
N ASN A 493 -27.50 -18.97 12.61
CA ASN A 493 -26.90 -20.17 13.21
C ASN A 493 -25.91 -19.85 14.34
N GLY A 494 -25.53 -18.58 14.52
CA GLY A 494 -24.56 -18.12 15.52
C GLY A 494 -23.12 -18.56 15.26
N THR A 495 -22.88 -19.45 14.28
CA THR A 495 -21.55 -19.92 13.89
C THR A 495 -21.11 -19.27 12.60
N ASN A 496 -19.92 -18.66 12.63
CA ASN A 496 -19.39 -17.91 11.50
C ASN A 496 -18.55 -18.79 10.57
N ARG A 497 -19.20 -19.33 9.53
CA ARG A 497 -18.50 -20.15 8.52
C ARG A 497 -17.78 -19.32 7.46
N ILE A 498 -17.92 -18.00 7.45
CA ILE A 498 -17.30 -17.14 6.42
C ILE A 498 -15.80 -17.11 6.69
N HIS A 499 -15.03 -17.53 5.69
CA HIS A 499 -13.56 -17.51 5.76
C HIS A 499 -13.08 -16.09 6.09
N PRO A 500 -12.09 -15.91 6.97
CA PRO A 500 -11.63 -14.58 7.39
C PRO A 500 -11.31 -13.61 6.25
N ASN A 501 -10.58 -14.06 5.22
CA ASN A 501 -10.30 -13.27 4.01
C ASN A 501 -11.56 -12.65 3.36
N LEU A 502 -12.73 -13.29 3.48
CA LEU A 502 -13.97 -12.86 2.81
C LEU A 502 -14.82 -11.93 3.70
N ARG A 503 -14.54 -11.86 5.00
CA ARG A 503 -15.40 -11.18 5.99
C ARG A 503 -15.55 -9.69 5.70
N PHE A 504 -14.45 -9.02 5.34
CA PHE A 504 -14.43 -7.60 4.96
C PHE A 504 -15.55 -7.24 3.97
N VAL A 505 -15.69 -8.05 2.92
CA VAL A 505 -16.68 -7.82 1.85
C VAL A 505 -18.05 -8.33 2.25
N ILE A 506 -18.14 -9.57 2.75
CA ILE A 506 -19.43 -10.21 3.03
C ILE A 506 -20.20 -9.47 4.14
N TYR A 507 -19.52 -8.99 5.18
CA TYR A 507 -20.17 -8.23 6.25
C TYR A 507 -20.69 -6.88 5.75
N CYS A 508 -19.84 -6.16 5.01
CA CYS A 508 -20.22 -4.90 4.39
C CYS A 508 -21.47 -5.05 3.52
N GLN A 509 -21.52 -6.08 2.66
CA GLN A 509 -22.69 -6.35 1.82
C GLN A 509 -23.93 -6.78 2.62
N GLY A 510 -23.73 -7.59 3.66
CA GLY A 510 -24.79 -8.00 4.57
C GLY A 510 -25.46 -6.81 5.28
N VAL A 511 -24.66 -5.85 5.77
CA VAL A 511 -25.14 -4.62 6.41
C VAL A 511 -25.75 -3.67 5.37
N ALA A 512 -25.13 -3.50 4.20
CA ALA A 512 -25.61 -2.62 3.15
C ALA A 512 -27.01 -3.01 2.63
N ALA A 513 -27.26 -4.33 2.53
CA ALA A 513 -28.56 -4.89 2.11
C ALA A 513 -29.55 -5.07 3.29
N GLY A 514 -29.08 -5.01 4.52
CA GLY A 514 -29.83 -5.29 5.73
C GLY A 514 -30.58 -4.09 6.31
N GLY A 515 -31.03 -4.25 7.55
CA GLY A 515 -31.66 -3.19 8.32
C GLY A 515 -31.08 -3.06 9.73
N ASP A 516 -31.95 -2.74 10.69
CA ASP A 516 -31.52 -2.51 12.07
C ASP A 516 -31.04 -3.80 12.72
N SER A 517 -31.70 -4.93 12.45
CA SER A 517 -31.29 -6.24 12.95
C SER A 517 -29.86 -6.62 12.58
N GLU A 518 -29.51 -6.46 11.31
CA GLU A 518 -28.18 -6.77 10.77
C GLU A 518 -27.12 -5.84 11.35
N TRP A 519 -27.42 -4.54 11.40
CA TRP A 519 -26.48 -3.55 11.94
C TRP A 519 -26.24 -3.77 13.45
N GLU A 520 -27.30 -3.94 14.24
CA GLU A 520 -27.19 -4.21 15.69
C GLU A 520 -26.46 -5.52 15.99
N PHE A 521 -26.63 -6.53 15.14
CA PHE A 521 -25.87 -7.76 15.25
C PHE A 521 -24.36 -7.50 15.11
N VAL A 522 -23.94 -6.79 14.06
CA VAL A 522 -22.51 -6.46 13.84
C VAL A 522 -21.98 -5.57 14.95
N TRP A 523 -22.77 -4.59 15.42
CA TRP A 523 -22.38 -3.70 16.51
C TRP A 523 -22.11 -4.49 17.80
N ARG A 524 -23.00 -5.43 18.15
CA ARG A 524 -22.80 -6.31 19.29
C ARG A 524 -21.55 -7.18 19.13
N MET A 525 -21.28 -7.68 17.92
CA MET A 525 -20.06 -8.45 17.65
C MET A 525 -18.81 -7.57 17.82
N TYR A 526 -18.84 -6.32 17.35
CA TYR A 526 -17.76 -5.35 17.51
C TYR A 526 -17.50 -5.07 19.00
N GLN A 527 -18.54 -4.80 19.80
CA GLN A 527 -18.40 -4.53 21.24
C GLN A 527 -17.92 -5.75 22.05
N ASN A 528 -18.39 -6.95 21.70
CA ASN A 528 -18.02 -8.19 22.40
C ASN A 528 -16.69 -8.76 21.93
N SER A 529 -16.07 -8.17 20.91
CA SER A 529 -14.85 -8.71 20.35
C SER A 529 -13.67 -8.52 21.32
N SER A 530 -13.28 -9.58 22.02
CA SER A 530 -11.92 -9.71 22.60
C SER A 530 -10.88 -10.04 21.51
N ILE A 531 -11.19 -9.70 20.25
CA ILE A 531 -10.68 -10.38 19.06
C ILE A 531 -9.45 -9.64 18.50
N ILE A 532 -8.54 -10.42 17.92
CA ILE A 532 -7.37 -9.96 17.16
C ILE A 532 -7.76 -8.84 16.18
N PRO A 533 -6.93 -7.79 16.04
CA PRO A 533 -7.24 -6.58 15.25
C PRO A 533 -7.98 -6.76 13.91
N PRO A 534 -7.63 -7.71 13.01
CA PRO A 534 -8.26 -7.80 11.68
C PRO A 534 -9.77 -8.08 11.69
N GLU A 535 -10.28 -8.83 12.66
CA GLU A 535 -11.73 -9.07 12.74
C GLU A 535 -12.47 -7.82 13.19
N LYS A 536 -11.85 -7.06 14.10
CA LYS A 536 -12.43 -5.83 14.62
C LYS A 536 -12.52 -4.77 13.52
N ASP A 537 -11.50 -4.68 12.67
CA ASP A 537 -11.48 -3.80 11.50
C ASP A 537 -12.57 -4.21 10.49
N ASN A 538 -12.73 -5.52 10.22
CA ASN A 538 -13.80 -6.04 9.37
C ASN A 538 -15.20 -5.64 9.87
N LEU A 539 -15.44 -5.74 11.18
CA LEU A 539 -16.70 -5.37 11.81
C LEU A 539 -16.92 -3.85 11.79
N GLY A 540 -15.89 -3.07 12.10
CA GLY A 540 -15.88 -1.61 12.06
C GLY A 540 -16.22 -1.09 10.67
N HIS A 541 -15.55 -1.59 9.63
CA HIS A 541 -15.85 -1.29 8.23
C HIS A 541 -17.29 -1.69 7.85
N ALA A 542 -17.75 -2.88 8.24
CA ALA A 542 -19.10 -3.33 7.90
C ALA A 542 -20.20 -2.40 8.43
N LEU A 543 -20.03 -1.83 9.63
CA LEU A 543 -20.98 -0.87 10.21
C LEU A 543 -21.14 0.41 9.39
N THR A 544 -20.11 0.80 8.62
CA THR A 544 -20.15 2.00 7.78
C THR A 544 -20.79 1.73 6.41
N CYS A 545 -21.00 0.47 6.03
CA CYS A 545 -21.58 0.12 4.73
C CYS A 545 -23.11 0.30 4.64
N THR A 546 -23.77 0.64 5.76
CA THR A 546 -25.21 0.95 5.74
C THR A 546 -25.53 2.19 4.91
N ASN A 547 -26.67 2.17 4.23
CA ASN A 547 -27.23 3.34 3.53
C ASN A 547 -28.18 4.16 4.42
N ARG A 548 -28.38 3.78 5.69
CA ARG A 548 -29.25 4.49 6.64
C ARG A 548 -28.49 5.62 7.33
N ILE A 549 -28.81 6.85 6.96
CA ILE A 549 -28.18 8.08 7.49
C ILE A 549 -28.11 8.10 9.02
N TRP A 550 -29.18 7.70 9.72
CA TRP A 550 -29.23 7.76 11.18
C TRP A 550 -28.28 6.76 11.85
N GLN A 551 -28.01 5.60 11.24
CA GLN A 551 -27.06 4.61 11.76
C GLN A 551 -25.62 5.10 11.60
N LEU A 552 -25.30 5.74 10.47
CA LEU A 552 -24.00 6.38 10.25
C LEU A 552 -23.76 7.52 11.26
N ASN A 553 -24.74 8.41 11.47
CA ASN A 553 -24.62 9.46 12.47
C ASN A 553 -24.46 8.89 13.88
N ARG A 554 -25.21 7.85 14.24
CA ARG A 554 -25.03 7.18 15.54
C ARG A 554 -23.62 6.62 15.72
N LEU A 555 -23.05 6.02 14.67
CA LEU A 555 -21.67 5.52 14.72
C LEU A 555 -20.64 6.65 14.86
N LEU A 556 -20.86 7.78 14.18
CA LEU A 556 -20.03 8.98 14.35
C LEU A 556 -20.15 9.52 15.78
N ASP A 557 -21.34 9.56 16.38
CA ASP A 557 -21.52 9.96 17.77
C ASP A 557 -20.76 9.03 18.75
N TYR A 558 -20.75 7.72 18.48
CA TYR A 558 -19.94 6.78 19.26
C TYR A 558 -18.43 7.03 19.17
N CYS A 559 -17.94 7.69 18.12
CA CYS A 559 -16.52 8.05 18.01
C CYS A 559 -16.10 9.16 19.01
N LEU A 560 -17.05 9.83 19.65
CA LEU A 560 -16.78 10.81 20.72
C LEU A 560 -16.69 10.14 22.10
N ASP A 561 -17.09 8.88 22.22
CA ASP A 561 -17.09 8.10 23.46
C ASP A 561 -16.03 6.99 23.37
N LEU A 562 -14.87 7.21 23.99
CA LEU A 562 -13.71 6.32 23.89
C LEU A 562 -13.91 4.98 24.61
N ASP A 563 -14.95 4.86 25.46
CA ASP A 563 -15.35 3.58 26.05
C ASP A 563 -16.15 2.73 25.04
N MET A 564 -16.77 3.38 24.04
CA MET A 564 -17.56 2.73 23.00
C MET A 564 -16.72 2.37 21.76
N ILE A 565 -15.86 3.28 21.33
CA ILE A 565 -14.93 3.08 20.20
C ILE A 565 -13.53 3.48 20.68
N PRO A 566 -12.58 2.54 20.76
CA PRO A 566 -11.22 2.85 21.20
C PRO A 566 -10.55 3.91 20.33
N ASN A 567 -9.69 4.70 20.94
CA ASN A 567 -9.02 5.85 20.31
C ASN A 567 -8.29 5.50 19.00
N MET A 568 -7.76 4.28 18.87
CA MET A 568 -7.06 3.83 17.65
C MET A 568 -8.02 3.62 16.46
N ASP A 569 -9.27 3.22 16.72
CA ASP A 569 -10.26 2.86 15.70
C ASP A 569 -11.03 4.08 15.16
N VAL A 570 -11.08 5.17 15.92
CA VAL A 570 -11.90 6.37 15.63
C VAL A 570 -11.59 6.95 14.24
N LEU A 571 -10.31 7.13 13.91
CA LEU A 571 -9.93 7.76 12.65
C LEU A 571 -10.26 6.87 11.45
N GLU A 572 -10.11 5.56 11.62
CA GLU A 572 -10.44 4.58 10.59
C GLU A 572 -11.95 4.54 10.33
N ILE A 573 -12.77 4.48 11.37
CA ILE A 573 -14.24 4.49 11.24
C ILE A 573 -14.72 5.77 10.55
N ILE A 574 -14.20 6.94 10.93
CA ILE A 574 -14.53 8.20 10.24
C ILE A 574 -14.12 8.15 8.77
N GLY A 575 -12.95 7.58 8.47
CA GLY A 575 -12.48 7.37 7.11
C GLY A 575 -13.40 6.48 6.29
N HIS A 576 -13.85 5.36 6.86
CA HIS A 576 -14.80 4.44 6.22
C HIS A 576 -16.18 5.07 6.02
N VAL A 577 -16.68 5.89 6.96
CA VAL A 577 -17.92 6.66 6.78
C VAL A 577 -17.76 7.69 5.65
N ALA A 578 -16.60 8.37 5.56
CA ALA A 578 -16.31 9.29 4.46
C ALA A 578 -16.21 8.57 3.10
N ALA A 579 -15.70 7.34 3.09
CA ALA A 579 -15.63 6.51 1.89
C ALA A 579 -17.01 6.06 1.39
N ASN A 580 -18.05 6.02 2.24
CA ASN A 580 -19.42 5.75 1.85
C ASN A 580 -20.04 6.97 1.12
N PRO A 581 -20.61 6.84 -0.10
CA PRO A 581 -21.24 7.95 -0.83
C PRO A 581 -22.34 8.68 -0.05
N VAL A 582 -23.10 7.96 0.79
CA VAL A 582 -24.13 8.53 1.67
C VAL A 582 -23.49 9.17 2.91
N GLY A 583 -22.39 8.59 3.41
CA GLY A 583 -21.69 9.04 4.62
C GLY A 583 -20.73 10.22 4.41
N GLN A 584 -20.25 10.48 3.20
CA GLN A 584 -19.27 11.53 2.89
C GLN A 584 -19.63 12.90 3.47
N ALA A 585 -20.87 13.36 3.27
CA ALA A 585 -21.31 14.64 3.81
C ALA A 585 -21.45 14.61 5.34
N LEU A 586 -21.83 13.46 5.91
CA LEU A 586 -21.98 13.27 7.36
C LEU A 586 -20.61 13.36 8.05
N ALA A 587 -19.61 12.63 7.56
CA ALA A 587 -18.25 12.64 8.09
C ALA A 587 -17.65 14.06 8.04
N TRP A 588 -17.80 14.77 6.91
CA TRP A 588 -17.32 16.15 6.79
C TRP A 588 -18.00 17.09 7.79
N ASN A 589 -19.33 17.01 7.93
CA ASN A 589 -20.07 17.82 8.89
C ASN A 589 -19.67 17.52 10.34
N PHE A 590 -19.49 16.24 10.66
CA PHE A 590 -19.07 15.79 11.98
C PHE A 590 -17.68 16.32 12.35
N VAL A 591 -16.68 16.17 11.47
CA VAL A 591 -15.33 16.70 11.69
C VAL A 591 -15.35 18.22 11.88
N ARG A 592 -16.15 18.95 11.09
CA ARG A 592 -16.29 20.40 11.27
C ARG A 592 -16.93 20.77 12.61
N ALA A 593 -17.98 20.06 13.01
CA ALA A 593 -18.73 20.34 14.23
C ALA A 593 -17.92 20.02 15.50
N HIS A 594 -17.05 19.02 15.45
CA HIS A 594 -16.26 18.53 16.58
C HIS A 594 -14.75 18.82 16.42
N TRP A 595 -14.38 19.84 15.67
CA TRP A 595 -12.97 20.14 15.35
C TRP A 595 -12.07 20.29 16.58
N THR A 596 -12.58 20.88 17.67
CA THR A 596 -11.85 21.00 18.94
C THR A 596 -11.48 19.64 19.54
N PHE A 597 -12.41 18.67 19.52
CA PHE A 597 -12.14 17.30 20.00
C PHE A 597 -10.98 16.67 19.22
N PHE A 598 -10.94 16.86 17.90
CA PHE A 598 -9.85 16.35 17.06
C PHE A 598 -8.52 17.06 17.34
N ILE A 599 -8.52 18.36 17.61
CA ILE A 599 -7.30 19.08 17.99
C ILE A 599 -6.74 18.58 19.31
N GLU A 600 -7.60 18.27 20.27
CA GLU A 600 -7.19 17.85 21.61
C GLU A 600 -6.68 16.41 21.64
N ASN A 601 -7.37 15.49 20.95
CA ASN A 601 -7.08 14.06 21.03
C ASN A 601 -6.21 13.54 19.88
N TYR A 602 -6.21 14.21 18.71
CA TYR A 602 -5.60 13.71 17.48
C TYR A 602 -4.71 14.75 16.79
N ARG A 603 -4.15 15.73 17.52
CA ARG A 603 -3.31 16.79 16.95
C ARG A 603 -2.28 16.31 15.90
N PRO A 604 -1.51 15.24 16.13
CA PRO A 604 -0.53 14.75 15.15
C PRO A 604 -1.17 14.18 13.88
N SER A 605 -2.39 13.66 13.99
CA SER A 605 -3.12 12.95 12.93
C SER A 605 -4.21 13.79 12.25
N LEU A 606 -4.43 15.03 12.69
CA LEU A 606 -5.36 15.99 12.05
C LEU A 606 -5.16 16.09 10.54
N THR A 607 -3.90 15.99 10.12
CA THR A 607 -3.50 15.97 8.72
C THR A 607 -4.24 14.88 7.95
N HIS A 608 -4.16 13.67 8.46
CA HIS A 608 -4.74 12.48 7.86
C HIS A 608 -6.27 12.59 7.83
N VAL A 609 -6.89 13.02 8.94
CA VAL A 609 -8.36 13.17 9.02
C VAL A 609 -8.89 14.10 7.94
N LEU A 610 -8.32 15.30 7.80
CA LEU A 610 -8.75 16.27 6.80
C LEU A 610 -8.57 15.76 5.37
N LEU A 611 -7.42 15.17 5.07
CA LEU A 611 -7.15 14.61 3.74
C LEU A 611 -8.08 13.42 3.43
N THR A 612 -8.47 12.64 4.42
CA THR A 612 -9.39 11.52 4.25
C THR A 612 -10.82 12.01 4.00
N VAL A 613 -11.38 12.86 4.86
CA VAL A 613 -12.78 13.31 4.71
C VAL A 613 -13.03 14.26 3.54
N THR A 614 -11.99 14.87 2.99
CA THR A 614 -12.10 15.76 1.81
C THR A 614 -11.68 15.06 0.50
N LYS A 615 -11.37 13.76 0.52
CA LYS A 615 -10.84 13.00 -0.63
C LYS A 615 -11.72 13.08 -1.88
N ARG A 616 -13.04 13.11 -1.70
CA ARG A 616 -14.06 13.13 -2.77
C ARG A 616 -14.42 14.52 -3.28
N PHE A 617 -13.87 15.59 -2.70
CA PHE A 617 -14.24 16.95 -3.07
C PHE A 617 -13.78 17.27 -4.50
N SER A 618 -14.73 17.66 -5.34
CA SER A 618 -14.53 17.86 -6.78
C SER A 618 -15.44 18.95 -7.37
N THR A 619 -16.07 19.77 -6.51
CA THR A 619 -16.95 20.88 -6.92
C THR A 619 -16.48 22.23 -6.36
N ASP A 620 -16.80 23.32 -7.06
CA ASP A 620 -16.52 24.68 -6.58
C ASP A 620 -17.20 24.98 -5.23
N PHE A 621 -18.35 24.37 -4.95
CA PHE A 621 -19.06 24.53 -3.69
C PHE A 621 -18.28 23.91 -2.52
N GLU A 622 -17.84 22.65 -2.65
CA GLU A 622 -17.01 21.98 -1.65
C GLU A 622 -15.67 22.73 -1.43
N LEU A 623 -15.09 23.28 -2.50
CA LEU A 623 -13.89 24.13 -2.40
C LEU A 623 -14.14 25.40 -1.59
N GLN A 624 -15.31 26.03 -1.76
CA GLN A 624 -15.70 27.20 -0.97
C GLN A 624 -15.91 26.83 0.50
N GLU A 625 -16.57 25.70 0.79
CA GLU A 625 -16.72 25.21 2.17
C GLU A 625 -15.38 24.98 2.86
N LEU A 626 -14.42 24.38 2.14
CA LEU A 626 -13.08 24.12 2.67
C LEU A 626 -12.32 25.42 2.97
N LYS A 627 -12.40 26.41 2.07
CA LYS A 627 -11.80 27.75 2.29
C LYS A 627 -12.44 28.48 3.47
N GLN A 628 -13.77 28.40 3.62
CA GLN A 628 -14.46 29.00 4.76
C GLN A 628 -14.04 28.33 6.07
N PHE A 629 -13.93 27.00 6.08
CA PHE A 629 -13.45 26.25 7.24
C PHE A 629 -12.01 26.62 7.64
N GLN A 630 -11.13 26.82 6.65
CA GLN A 630 -9.76 27.30 6.86
C GLN A 630 -9.73 28.65 7.59
N VAL A 631 -10.54 29.62 7.12
CA VAL A 631 -10.62 30.96 7.71
C VAL A 631 -11.21 30.90 9.13
N ALA A 632 -12.28 30.13 9.34
CA ALA A 632 -12.97 30.04 10.62
C ALA A 632 -12.08 29.51 11.76
N HIS A 633 -11.08 28.68 11.44
CA HIS A 633 -10.20 28.05 12.43
C HIS A 633 -8.76 28.59 12.40
N ASN A 634 -8.51 29.75 11.77
CA ASN A 634 -7.16 30.34 11.61
C ASN A 634 -6.12 29.34 11.07
N ALA A 635 -6.54 28.43 10.20
CA ALA A 635 -5.70 27.36 9.64
C ALA A 635 -5.04 27.77 8.32
N SER A 636 -4.84 29.08 8.08
CA SER A 636 -4.25 29.61 6.84
C SER A 636 -2.79 29.19 6.64
N GLU A 637 -2.05 29.05 7.73
CA GLU A 637 -0.65 28.58 7.72
C GLU A 637 -0.55 27.05 7.81
N ASN A 638 -1.69 26.34 7.85
CA ASN A 638 -1.70 24.89 7.92
C ASN A 638 -1.45 24.28 6.53
N MET A 639 -0.26 23.69 6.35
CA MET A 639 0.18 23.02 5.11
C MET A 639 -0.84 21.99 4.59
N VAL A 640 -1.53 21.29 5.47
CA VAL A 640 -2.52 20.26 5.12
C VAL A 640 -3.75 20.87 4.49
N MET A 641 -4.25 21.96 5.07
CA MET A 641 -5.43 22.63 4.52
C MET A 641 -5.15 23.13 3.11
N ASN A 642 -3.92 23.60 2.86
CA ASN A 642 -3.47 23.98 1.54
C ASN A 642 -3.39 22.77 0.59
N GLN A 643 -2.85 21.63 1.03
CA GLN A 643 -2.86 20.37 0.25
C GLN A 643 -4.28 19.91 -0.11
N ALA A 644 -5.22 19.95 0.84
CA ALA A 644 -6.61 19.59 0.60
C ALA A 644 -7.26 20.54 -0.44
N ILE A 645 -7.03 21.85 -0.31
CA ILE A 645 -7.50 22.87 -1.25
C ILE A 645 -6.91 22.67 -2.65
N GLU A 646 -5.60 22.41 -2.75
CA GLU A 646 -4.92 22.14 -4.02
C GLU A 646 -5.47 20.89 -4.69
N ARG A 647 -5.63 19.79 -3.94
CA ARG A 647 -6.24 18.55 -4.44
C ARG A 647 -7.66 18.79 -4.93
N THR A 648 -8.49 19.51 -4.19
CA THR A 648 -9.86 19.83 -4.62
C THR A 648 -9.87 20.64 -5.92
N ARG A 649 -8.96 21.59 -6.11
CA ARG A 649 -8.83 22.32 -7.39
C ARG A 649 -8.46 21.40 -8.54
N ALA A 650 -7.46 20.53 -8.34
CA ALA A 650 -7.04 19.56 -9.36
C ALA A 650 -8.20 18.60 -9.73
N ASN A 651 -8.97 18.16 -8.73
CA ASN A 651 -10.15 17.32 -8.93
C ASN A 651 -11.24 18.04 -9.75
N ILE A 652 -11.53 19.32 -9.45
CA ILE A 652 -12.48 20.13 -10.22
C ILE A 652 -12.06 20.24 -11.69
N GLU A 653 -10.79 20.56 -11.94
CA GLU A 653 -10.25 20.65 -13.29
C GLU A 653 -10.34 19.31 -14.03
N TRP A 654 -9.98 18.22 -13.36
CA TRP A 654 -10.06 16.88 -13.93
C TRP A 654 -11.49 16.50 -14.30
N VAL A 655 -12.47 16.74 -13.42
CA VAL A 655 -13.88 16.46 -13.68
C VAL A 655 -14.38 17.31 -14.85
N LYS A 656 -14.01 18.59 -14.91
CA LYS A 656 -14.40 19.50 -16.00
C LYS A 656 -13.91 19.01 -17.37
N GLU A 657 -12.69 18.49 -17.44
CA GLU A 657 -12.07 18.04 -18.69
C GLU A 657 -12.52 16.63 -19.10
N ASN A 658 -12.70 15.72 -18.14
CA ASN A 658 -12.82 14.28 -18.43
C ASN A 658 -14.25 13.73 -18.27
N LYS A 659 -15.15 14.40 -17.54
CA LYS A 659 -16.48 13.84 -17.24
C LYS A 659 -17.26 13.45 -18.51
N GLN A 660 -17.26 14.30 -19.53
CA GLN A 660 -18.04 14.04 -20.76
C GLN A 660 -17.43 12.90 -21.61
N PRO A 661 -16.12 12.90 -21.95
CA PRO A 661 -15.52 11.76 -22.63
C PRO A 661 -15.66 10.43 -21.89
N VAL A 662 -15.53 10.45 -20.55
CA VAL A 662 -15.69 9.25 -19.71
C VAL A 662 -17.13 8.74 -19.75
N LEU A 663 -18.12 9.64 -19.68
CA LEU A 663 -19.54 9.29 -19.79
C LEU A 663 -19.84 8.62 -21.13
N GLU A 664 -19.41 9.23 -22.24
CA GLU A 664 -19.63 8.72 -23.59
C GLU A 664 -18.99 7.35 -23.80
N TRP A 665 -17.77 7.16 -23.27
CA TRP A 665 -17.06 5.89 -23.34
C TRP A 665 -17.82 4.80 -22.57
N PHE A 666 -18.19 5.04 -21.30
CA PHE A 666 -18.94 4.05 -20.52
C PHE A 666 -20.31 3.75 -21.10
N TRP A 667 -21.02 4.73 -21.66
CA TRP A 667 -22.28 4.48 -22.37
C TRP A 667 -22.10 3.58 -23.59
N THR A 668 -21.03 3.77 -24.35
CA THR A 668 -20.74 2.95 -25.52
C THR A 668 -20.46 1.50 -25.12
N GLU A 669 -19.63 1.29 -24.10
CA GLU A 669 -19.24 -0.05 -23.66
C GLU A 669 -20.35 -0.82 -22.91
N SER A 670 -21.22 -0.09 -22.21
CA SER A 670 -22.32 -0.66 -21.43
C SER A 670 -23.56 -0.98 -22.28
N ASN A 671 -23.80 -0.27 -23.39
CA ASN A 671 -24.97 -0.50 -24.25
C ASN A 671 -24.73 -1.45 -25.42
N PHE A 672 -23.47 -1.73 -25.80
CA PHE A 672 -23.11 -2.59 -26.95
C PHE A 672 -22.54 -3.96 -26.55
N GLY A 673 -23.10 -4.61 -25.52
CA GLY A 673 -22.76 -6.01 -25.24
C GLY A 673 -23.92 -6.76 -24.60
N GLY A 674 -24.91 -7.10 -25.42
CA GLY A 674 -25.84 -8.20 -25.22
C GLY A 674 -25.59 -9.27 -26.27
#